data_AF-A0A8T4DMC8-F1
#
_entry.id   AF-A0A8T4DMC8-F1
#
_cell.length_a   1.000
_cell.length_b   1.000
_cell.length_c   1.000
_cell.angle_alpha   90.00
_cell.angle_beta   90.00
_cell.angle_gamma   90.00
#
_symmetry.space_group_name_H-M   'P 1'
#
loop_
_entity.id
_entity.type
_entity.pdbx_description
1 polymer ?
#
loop_
_entity_poly.entity_id
_entity_poly.type
_entity_poly.pdbx_seq_one_letter_code
_entity_poly.pdbx_strand_id
1 'polypeptide(L)'
;MAKKMLITSALPYVNAVPHLGNIIGCVLSADVFARFCRSKGLQTRFVCGTDEHGTTTEVKALEEGLTPKEVCDKYYAVHKEIYEWFGCSFDAFGRTSTEAQKRITQEIFLKLKANGYIIEDFLEELYCEKCAKSLADRFVEGICPHCGYDGARGDQCDKCGHMLNPFELKAPRCKVCGATPVKKSTKHLFLDLAKLQPQIEEWVEKASKKGEWSDNTIQYTKAWLKEGLKKRCISRQLKWGIPIPLKGFEQMVFYVWFDAPIGYISITANKFDDWKNWWMNPEGVSLYQFMGKDNVPFHTILFPGTLMGTRDKYTFVNHMSTTEFLNYEDSKFSKSRGTGVFGDDAMKTGLPADSFRYYLLINRPERSDTVFSWDDFQEKLNSELIGNLGNLVNRTLVFLDKYFDGEIPAGDVGPAEKSLLDEMRPMHENVTHLLQKVKLKDALREIMLFSAAGNKYFQDSEPWRAVKEDRKKASSSLFVLANIVKDLGILIEPFLPKTGESIFKQLAIEKKGWDDLGRHSVEKGHHIGKPEVLFNKLLDEDKVKLKERFGAKKDKDSPKDADGKNEGQAKKSGAALLNLKVAQIKEAKAHPQADKLVVLKLDLGSEERQIVAGIRAYYNIDELPGKKLIIVSNLKPAKLRGEVSEGMLLACSDEKNNLGLLSVKSSAPGCQVVIEGIEPNNGVISIDDFITVKLEGKGGKAFCEGTRLLCGAEEVFVEKGIEGKIR
;
A
#
# COMPACT_ATOMS: atom_id res chain seq x y z
N MET A 1 21.14 3.06 29.05
CA MET A 1 19.68 3.16 29.24
C MET A 1 19.00 2.32 28.17
N ALA A 2 17.94 1.58 28.50
CA ALA A 2 17.16 0.86 27.50
C ALA A 2 16.59 1.86 26.48
N LYS A 3 16.71 1.55 25.18
CA LYS A 3 16.30 2.43 24.08
C LYS A 3 14.78 2.52 24.03
N LYS A 4 14.21 3.71 24.21
CA LYS A 4 12.76 3.95 24.11
C LYS A 4 12.33 3.97 22.66
N MET A 5 11.32 3.18 22.31
CA MET A 5 10.77 3.07 20.96
C MET A 5 9.48 3.87 20.87
N LEU A 6 9.55 5.05 20.26
CA LEU A 6 8.36 5.85 19.98
C LEU A 6 7.91 5.53 18.57
N ILE A 7 6.68 5.07 18.40
CA ILE A 7 6.13 4.62 17.13
C ILE A 7 4.91 5.45 16.83
N THR A 8 4.84 6.01 15.63
CA THR A 8 3.66 6.74 15.16
C THR A 8 3.18 6.17 13.83
N SER A 9 1.86 6.10 13.68
CA SER A 9 1.21 5.90 12.39
C SER A 9 0.62 7.22 11.95
N ALA A 10 0.68 7.53 10.64
CA ALA A 10 -0.01 8.68 10.07
C ALA A 10 -1.44 8.80 10.60
N LEU A 11 -1.82 10.01 11.00
CA LEU A 11 -3.16 10.29 11.51
C LEU A 11 -4.15 10.19 10.33
N PRO A 12 -5.09 9.23 10.32
CA PRO A 12 -6.17 9.23 9.34
C PRO A 12 -7.04 10.49 9.47
N TYR A 13 -7.41 11.06 8.32
CA TYR A 13 -8.48 12.06 8.27
C TYR A 13 -9.79 11.46 8.75
N VAL A 14 -10.44 12.13 9.70
CA VAL A 14 -11.65 11.62 10.37
C VAL A 14 -12.89 11.62 9.48
N ASN A 15 -12.90 12.34 8.37
CA ASN A 15 -14.12 12.58 7.59
C ASN A 15 -14.54 11.41 6.68
N ALA A 16 -13.83 10.28 6.70
CA ALA A 16 -14.12 9.12 5.87
C ALA A 16 -13.76 7.81 6.56
N VAL A 17 -14.44 6.73 6.17
CA VAL A 17 -14.10 5.38 6.66
C VAL A 17 -12.78 4.95 5.99
N PRO A 18 -11.80 4.41 6.73
CA PRO A 18 -10.54 3.97 6.15
C PRO A 18 -10.74 2.70 5.32
N HIS A 19 -10.12 2.63 4.15
CA HIS A 19 -10.06 1.40 3.35
C HIS A 19 -8.83 0.56 3.68
N LEU A 20 -8.78 -0.69 3.19
CA LEU A 20 -7.67 -1.61 3.48
C LEU A 20 -6.29 -1.03 3.11
N GLY A 21 -6.23 -0.19 2.07
CA GLY A 21 -5.01 0.53 1.68
C GLY A 21 -4.51 1.53 2.73
N ASN A 22 -5.40 2.27 3.38
CA ASN A 22 -5.00 3.15 4.50
C ASN A 22 -4.51 2.32 5.68
N ILE A 23 -5.17 1.19 5.96
CA ILE A 23 -4.85 0.30 7.07
C ILE A 23 -3.45 -0.29 6.90
N ILE A 24 -3.16 -0.93 5.76
CA ILE A 24 -1.84 -1.55 5.51
C ILE A 24 -0.71 -0.53 5.44
N GLY A 25 -0.95 0.64 4.84
CA GLY A 25 0.11 1.64 4.64
C GLY A 25 0.55 2.34 5.92
N CYS A 26 -0.30 2.34 6.96
CA CYS A 26 -0.07 3.10 8.18
C CYS A 26 -0.24 2.21 9.43
N VAL A 27 -1.47 2.12 9.96
CA VAL A 27 -1.74 1.59 11.31
C VAL A 27 -1.34 0.11 11.47
N LEU A 28 -1.59 -0.73 10.48
CA LEU A 28 -1.29 -2.16 10.56
C LEU A 28 0.21 -2.43 10.49
N SER A 29 0.93 -1.71 9.61
CA SER A 29 2.40 -1.80 9.54
C SER A 29 3.06 -1.37 10.85
N ALA A 30 2.57 -0.28 11.45
CA ALA A 30 3.09 0.23 12.72
C ALA A 30 2.79 -0.73 13.89
N ASP A 31 1.60 -1.34 13.89
CA ASP A 31 1.19 -2.31 14.92
C ASP A 31 2.11 -3.53 14.97
N VAL A 32 2.47 -4.10 13.81
CA VAL A 32 3.40 -5.24 13.72
C VAL A 32 4.73 -4.88 14.38
N PHE A 33 5.30 -3.73 14.03
CA PHE A 33 6.57 -3.31 14.60
C PHE A 33 6.47 -3.01 16.11
N ALA A 34 5.37 -2.40 16.56
CA ALA A 34 5.13 -2.15 17.97
C ALA A 34 5.04 -3.45 18.79
N ARG A 35 4.31 -4.45 18.29
CA ARG A 35 4.21 -5.78 18.92
C ARG A 35 5.56 -6.47 18.98
N PHE A 36 6.33 -6.44 17.89
CA PHE A 36 7.70 -6.95 17.88
C PHE A 36 8.58 -6.28 18.95
N CYS A 37 8.56 -4.94 19.04
CA CYS A 37 9.33 -4.22 20.06
C CYS A 37 8.92 -4.63 21.49
N ARG A 38 7.62 -4.75 21.76
CA ARG A 38 7.12 -5.21 23.07
C ARG A 38 7.52 -6.65 23.36
N SER A 39 7.44 -7.54 22.37
CA SER A 39 7.86 -8.94 22.51
C SER A 39 9.37 -9.08 22.80
N LYS A 40 10.18 -8.12 22.33
CA LYS A 40 11.61 -8.00 22.66
C LYS A 40 11.88 -7.37 24.04
N GLY A 41 10.85 -7.00 24.80
CA GLY A 41 10.98 -6.31 26.08
C GLY A 41 11.40 -4.84 25.97
N LEU A 42 11.28 -4.22 24.79
CA LEU A 42 11.63 -2.81 24.60
C LEU A 42 10.54 -1.90 25.15
N GLN A 43 10.94 -0.82 25.82
CA GLN A 43 10.00 0.21 26.27
C GLN A 43 9.41 0.92 25.05
N THR A 44 8.13 0.66 24.76
CA THR A 44 7.48 1.03 23.50
C THR A 44 6.27 1.91 23.76
N ARG A 45 6.09 2.96 22.95
CA ARG A 45 4.85 3.74 22.86
C ARG A 45 4.42 3.84 21.41
N PHE A 46 3.27 3.25 21.10
CA PHE A 46 2.62 3.33 19.80
C PHE A 46 1.44 4.31 19.86
N VAL A 47 1.57 5.42 19.15
CA VAL A 47 0.64 6.55 19.19
C VAL A 47 0.04 6.79 17.80
N CYS A 48 -1.28 6.97 17.76
CA CYS A 48 -2.01 7.41 16.57
C CYS A 48 -3.29 8.15 17.00
N GLY A 49 -4.13 8.53 16.07
CA GLY A 49 -5.38 9.22 16.33
C GLY A 49 -6.00 9.75 15.04
N THR A 50 -7.06 10.51 15.17
CA THR A 50 -7.75 11.13 14.04
C THR A 50 -7.25 12.56 13.82
N ASP A 51 -7.02 12.90 12.55
CA ASP A 51 -6.89 14.29 12.11
C ASP A 51 -8.27 14.87 11.80
N GLU A 52 -8.65 15.90 12.53
CA GLU A 52 -10.03 16.38 12.63
C GLU A 52 -10.25 17.77 12.06
N HIS A 53 -9.21 18.56 11.82
CA HIS A 53 -9.33 19.94 11.35
C HIS A 53 -9.37 20.05 9.82
N GLY A 54 -9.78 21.23 9.34
CA GLY A 54 -9.70 21.58 7.92
C GLY A 54 -11.05 21.59 7.19
N THR A 55 -10.99 22.06 5.94
CA THR A 55 -12.17 22.32 5.10
C THR A 55 -12.98 21.06 4.79
N THR A 56 -12.32 19.91 4.64
CA THR A 56 -12.98 18.64 4.34
C THR A 56 -13.94 18.20 5.44
N THR A 57 -13.60 18.47 6.71
CA THR A 57 -14.50 18.23 7.85
C THR A 57 -15.70 19.17 7.82
N GLU A 58 -15.53 20.47 7.54
CA GLU A 58 -16.65 21.42 7.44
C GLU A 58 -17.60 21.06 6.30
N VAL A 59 -17.07 20.66 5.14
CA VAL A 59 -17.87 20.20 4.00
C VAL A 59 -18.65 18.94 4.37
N LYS A 60 -17.99 17.96 5.00
CA LYS A 60 -18.64 16.71 5.39
C LYS A 60 -19.73 16.92 6.45
N ALA A 61 -19.50 17.85 7.38
CA ALA A 61 -20.48 18.28 8.36
C ALA A 61 -21.71 18.90 7.70
N LEU A 62 -21.50 19.78 6.72
CA LEU A 62 -22.60 20.36 5.95
C LEU A 62 -23.38 19.30 5.16
N GLU A 63 -22.69 18.36 4.50
CA GLU A 63 -23.32 17.26 3.74
C GLU A 63 -24.20 16.35 4.62
N GLU A 64 -23.80 16.11 5.86
CA GLU A 64 -24.54 15.27 6.80
C GLU A 64 -25.52 16.04 7.69
N GLY A 65 -25.62 17.37 7.55
CA GLY A 65 -26.46 18.21 8.40
C GLY A 65 -26.01 18.24 9.87
N LEU A 66 -24.71 18.09 10.12
CA LEU A 66 -24.09 18.01 11.43
C LEU A 66 -23.13 19.18 11.68
N THR A 67 -22.76 19.38 12.94
CA THR A 67 -21.63 20.21 13.35
C THR A 67 -20.29 19.54 13.02
N PRO A 68 -19.19 20.28 12.72
CA PRO A 68 -17.86 19.68 12.53
C PRO A 68 -17.44 18.78 13.69
N LYS A 69 -17.74 19.19 14.92
CA LYS A 69 -17.45 18.38 16.12
C LYS A 69 -18.23 17.07 16.11
N GLU A 70 -19.51 17.09 15.76
CA GLU A 70 -20.38 15.91 15.73
C GLU A 70 -19.92 14.91 14.66
N VAL A 71 -19.51 15.38 13.48
CA VAL A 71 -18.89 14.52 12.45
C VAL A 71 -17.61 13.89 12.96
N CYS A 72 -16.72 14.67 13.59
CA CYS A 72 -15.49 14.14 14.16
C CYS A 72 -15.77 13.10 15.24
N ASP A 73 -16.71 13.36 16.16
CA ASP A 73 -17.09 12.43 17.22
C ASP A 73 -17.62 11.11 16.64
N LYS A 74 -18.52 11.19 15.65
CA LYS A 74 -19.09 10.04 14.95
C LYS A 74 -18.01 9.19 14.30
N TYR A 75 -17.16 9.79 13.48
CA TYR A 75 -16.17 9.01 12.73
C TYR A 75 -14.95 8.62 13.55
N TYR A 76 -14.58 9.36 14.61
CA TYR A 76 -13.58 8.89 15.57
C TYR A 76 -13.97 7.53 16.15
N ALA A 77 -15.25 7.36 16.53
CA ALA A 77 -15.76 6.08 17.01
C ALA A 77 -15.64 4.98 15.95
N VAL A 78 -15.99 5.28 14.69
CA VAL A 78 -15.86 4.33 13.56
C VAL A 78 -14.40 3.91 13.33
N HIS A 79 -13.46 4.86 13.30
CA HIS A 79 -12.03 4.54 13.16
C HIS A 79 -11.54 3.67 14.31
N LYS A 80 -11.89 4.04 15.54
CA LYS A 80 -11.49 3.30 16.74
C LYS A 80 -11.99 1.86 16.69
N GLU A 81 -13.28 1.65 16.39
CA GLU A 81 -13.90 0.33 16.28
C GLU A 81 -13.21 -0.54 15.22
N ILE A 82 -12.96 0.02 14.04
CA ILE A 82 -12.26 -0.68 12.94
C ILE A 82 -10.86 -1.10 13.39
N TYR A 83 -10.09 -0.19 13.98
CA TYR A 83 -8.71 -0.51 14.35
C TYR A 83 -8.62 -1.47 15.53
N GLU A 84 -9.56 -1.42 16.47
CA GLU A 84 -9.71 -2.41 17.54
C GLU A 84 -10.06 -3.80 16.97
N TRP A 85 -10.96 -3.87 15.98
CA TRP A 85 -11.30 -5.13 15.31
C TRP A 85 -10.11 -5.73 14.56
N PHE A 86 -9.35 -4.89 13.86
CA PHE A 86 -8.07 -5.26 13.23
C PHE A 86 -6.98 -5.59 14.26
N GLY A 87 -7.21 -5.42 15.57
CA GLY A 87 -6.26 -5.74 16.62
C GLY A 87 -5.07 -4.77 16.69
N CYS A 88 -5.22 -3.52 16.25
CA CYS A 88 -4.17 -2.50 16.40
C CYS A 88 -4.00 -2.12 17.88
N SER A 89 -2.78 -2.27 18.40
CA SER A 89 -2.45 -2.17 19.81
C SER A 89 -1.87 -0.79 20.19
N PHE A 90 -2.65 0.27 20.00
CA PHE A 90 -2.21 1.62 20.38
C PHE A 90 -2.07 1.78 21.89
N ASP A 91 -0.97 2.39 22.34
CA ASP A 91 -0.85 2.89 23.72
C ASP A 91 -1.67 4.18 23.89
N ALA A 92 -1.83 4.96 22.81
CA ALA A 92 -2.74 6.10 22.73
C ALA A 92 -3.35 6.22 21.33
N PHE A 93 -4.68 6.16 21.23
CA PHE A 93 -5.45 6.53 20.04
C PHE A 93 -6.27 7.79 20.32
N GLY A 94 -5.72 8.97 19.98
CA GLY A 94 -6.26 10.27 20.36
C GLY A 94 -6.89 11.06 19.21
N ARG A 95 -7.00 12.38 19.39
CA ARG A 95 -7.71 13.31 18.50
C ARG A 95 -6.95 14.63 18.41
N THR A 96 -6.96 15.30 17.25
CA THR A 96 -6.35 16.64 17.12
C THR A 96 -7.24 17.77 17.62
N SER A 97 -8.54 17.56 17.88
CA SER A 97 -9.48 18.58 18.38
C SER A 97 -9.47 18.76 19.91
N THR A 98 -8.29 18.86 20.53
CA THR A 98 -8.13 18.89 22.00
C THR A 98 -7.45 20.16 22.52
N GLU A 99 -7.65 20.50 23.79
CA GLU A 99 -6.96 21.64 24.41
C GLU A 99 -5.43 21.47 24.45
N ALA A 100 -4.90 20.24 24.57
CA ALA A 100 -3.46 20.01 24.48
C ALA A 100 -2.92 20.28 23.07
N GLN A 101 -3.66 19.92 22.01
CA GLN A 101 -3.28 20.29 20.64
C GLN A 101 -3.22 21.81 20.52
N LYS A 102 -4.29 22.51 20.91
CA LYS A 102 -4.36 23.97 20.86
C LYS A 102 -3.17 24.60 21.57
N ARG A 103 -2.92 24.21 22.82
CA ARG A 103 -1.83 24.76 23.63
C ARG A 103 -0.46 24.50 23.00
N ILE A 104 -0.15 23.26 22.62
CA ILE A 104 1.18 22.89 22.09
C ILE A 104 1.43 23.53 20.72
N THR A 105 0.43 23.55 19.84
CA THR A 105 0.52 24.22 18.53
C THR A 105 0.79 25.72 18.69
N GLN A 106 0.07 26.38 19.61
CA GLN A 106 0.27 27.79 19.90
C GLN A 106 1.66 28.07 20.52
N GLU A 107 2.13 27.21 21.43
CA GLU A 107 3.48 27.31 22.00
C GLU A 107 4.57 27.20 20.92
N ILE A 108 4.48 26.20 20.03
CA ILE A 108 5.42 25.99 18.92
C ILE A 108 5.39 27.20 17.97
N PHE A 109 4.20 27.68 17.60
CA PHE A 109 4.04 28.85 16.74
C PHE A 109 4.69 30.11 17.34
N LEU A 110 4.45 30.40 18.61
CA LEU A 110 5.01 31.58 19.27
C LEU A 110 6.54 31.52 19.33
N LYS A 111 7.13 30.34 19.54
CA LYS A 111 8.59 30.14 19.47
C LYS A 111 9.14 30.35 18.06
N LEU A 112 8.48 29.80 17.04
CA LEU A 112 8.85 30.03 15.64
C LEU A 112 8.83 31.52 15.28
N LYS A 113 7.81 32.24 15.75
CA LYS A 113 7.69 33.68 15.56
C LYS A 113 8.81 34.44 16.28
N ALA A 114 9.09 34.11 17.53
CA ALA A 114 10.17 34.71 18.31
C ALA A 114 11.55 34.48 17.67
N ASN A 115 11.74 33.32 17.02
CA ASN A 115 12.97 32.98 16.32
C ASN A 115 13.04 33.50 14.87
N GLY A 116 12.04 34.26 14.40
CA GLY A 116 12.07 34.93 13.10
C GLY A 116 11.76 34.05 11.88
N TYR A 117 11.08 32.91 12.10
CA TYR A 117 10.66 31.99 11.03
C TYR A 117 9.22 32.18 10.56
N ILE A 118 8.45 33.07 11.19
CA ILE A 118 7.09 33.41 10.78
C ILE A 118 7.11 34.74 10.03
N ILE A 119 6.56 34.73 8.81
CA ILE A 119 6.42 35.89 7.94
C ILE A 119 4.93 36.22 7.81
N GLU A 120 4.60 37.50 7.86
CA GLU A 120 3.30 38.02 7.45
C GLU A 120 3.38 38.47 5.99
N ASP A 121 2.49 37.96 5.16
CA ASP A 121 2.39 38.37 3.75
C ASP A 121 0.94 38.32 3.28
N PHE A 122 0.63 39.01 2.19
CA PHE A 122 -0.71 39.05 1.63
C PHE A 122 -0.90 37.97 0.56
N LEU A 123 -2.06 37.30 0.61
CA LEU A 123 -2.55 36.48 -0.49
C LEU A 123 -3.72 37.20 -1.13
N GLU A 124 -3.63 37.40 -2.44
CA GLU A 124 -4.78 37.80 -3.23
C GLU A 124 -5.64 36.58 -3.52
N GLU A 125 -6.92 36.68 -3.20
CA GLU A 125 -7.94 35.67 -3.49
C GLU A 125 -9.15 36.33 -4.16
N LEU A 126 -9.92 35.57 -4.92
CA LEU A 126 -11.25 36.01 -5.35
C LEU A 126 -12.25 35.72 -4.23
N TYR A 127 -12.99 36.74 -3.80
CA TYR A 127 -13.95 36.66 -2.71
C TYR A 127 -15.37 36.92 -3.23
N CYS A 128 -16.31 36.06 -2.87
CA CYS A 128 -17.72 36.29 -3.15
C CYS A 128 -18.39 36.93 -1.94
N GLU A 129 -18.75 38.22 -2.05
CA GLU A 129 -19.41 38.95 -0.96
C GLU A 129 -20.78 38.35 -0.61
N LYS A 130 -21.54 37.89 -1.60
CA LYS A 130 -22.85 37.25 -1.39
C LYS A 130 -22.75 35.91 -0.64
N CYS A 131 -21.72 35.12 -0.92
CA CYS A 131 -21.47 33.86 -0.20
C CYS A 131 -20.61 34.05 1.06
N ALA A 132 -20.15 35.28 1.32
CA ALA A 132 -19.22 35.64 2.37
C ALA A 132 -17.99 34.71 2.49
N LYS A 133 -17.42 34.25 1.36
CA LYS A 133 -16.29 33.31 1.34
C LYS A 133 -15.31 33.55 0.19
N SER A 134 -14.04 33.18 0.41
CA SER A 134 -13.05 33.05 -0.66
C SER A 134 -13.41 31.90 -1.61
N LEU A 135 -13.10 32.08 -2.89
CA LEU A 135 -13.38 31.12 -3.95
C LEU A 135 -12.08 30.46 -4.40
N ALA A 136 -12.04 29.13 -4.33
CA ALA A 136 -11.05 28.35 -5.06
C ALA A 136 -11.32 28.45 -6.57
N ASP A 137 -10.29 28.27 -7.39
CA ASP A 137 -10.31 28.44 -8.85
C ASP A 137 -11.49 27.70 -9.52
N ARG A 138 -11.80 26.49 -9.05
CA ARG A 138 -12.93 25.66 -9.55
C ARG A 138 -14.33 26.26 -9.30
N PHE A 139 -14.44 27.19 -8.34
CA PHE A 139 -15.68 27.90 -8.01
C PHE A 139 -15.75 29.29 -8.66
N VAL A 140 -14.81 29.59 -9.54
CA VAL A 140 -14.76 30.80 -10.36
C VAL A 140 -14.98 30.38 -11.81
N GLU A 141 -15.96 30.99 -12.47
CA GLU A 141 -16.20 30.83 -13.89
C GLU A 141 -16.24 32.21 -14.56
N GLY A 142 -15.88 32.31 -15.83
CA GLY A 142 -15.90 33.57 -16.56
C GLY A 142 -15.64 33.39 -18.05
N ILE A 143 -15.35 34.50 -18.71
CA ILE A 143 -15.00 34.53 -20.13
C ILE A 143 -13.49 34.32 -20.27
N CYS A 144 -13.09 33.31 -21.05
CA CYS A 144 -11.69 33.02 -21.34
C CYS A 144 -11.01 34.22 -22.02
N PRO A 145 -9.90 34.74 -21.49
CA PRO A 145 -9.21 35.87 -22.09
C PRO A 145 -8.55 35.54 -23.44
N HIS A 146 -8.30 34.26 -23.73
CA HIS A 146 -7.62 33.81 -24.96
C HIS A 146 -8.58 33.48 -26.12
N CYS A 147 -9.70 32.81 -25.86
CA CYS A 147 -10.61 32.33 -26.92
C CYS A 147 -12.04 32.87 -26.82
N GLY A 148 -12.34 33.72 -25.83
CA GLY A 148 -13.66 34.32 -25.63
C GLY A 148 -14.75 33.35 -25.16
N TYR A 149 -14.42 32.12 -24.77
CA TYR A 149 -15.39 31.14 -24.25
C TYR A 149 -16.02 31.63 -22.94
N ASP A 150 -17.34 31.85 -22.94
CA ASP A 150 -18.12 32.23 -21.77
C ASP A 150 -18.51 30.98 -20.98
N GLY A 151 -17.78 30.70 -19.91
CA GLY A 151 -17.86 29.44 -19.15
C GLY A 151 -16.51 28.80 -18.83
N ALA A 152 -15.39 29.50 -19.05
CA ALA A 152 -14.07 29.03 -18.64
C ALA A 152 -13.96 29.01 -17.11
N ARG A 153 -13.35 27.96 -16.57
CA ARG A 153 -13.09 27.82 -15.13
C ARG A 153 -11.83 28.60 -14.75
N GLY A 154 -11.71 28.93 -13.47
CA GLY A 154 -10.58 29.68 -12.94
C GLY A 154 -9.22 29.02 -13.17
N ASP A 155 -9.17 27.69 -13.25
CA ASP A 155 -7.95 26.90 -13.46
C ASP A 155 -7.69 26.58 -14.94
N GLN A 156 -8.73 26.42 -15.75
CA GLN A 156 -8.60 25.98 -17.14
C GLN A 156 -9.82 26.35 -18.00
N CYS A 157 -9.58 26.74 -19.26
CA CYS A 157 -10.63 26.88 -20.25
C CYS A 157 -10.93 25.53 -20.92
N ASP A 158 -12.15 25.01 -20.76
CA ASP A 158 -12.54 23.72 -21.36
C ASP A 158 -12.67 23.77 -22.89
N LYS A 159 -12.77 24.95 -23.51
CA LYS A 159 -12.85 25.10 -24.98
C LYS A 159 -11.49 25.08 -25.67
N CYS A 160 -10.50 25.80 -25.15
CA CYS A 160 -9.17 25.90 -25.78
C CYS A 160 -8.07 25.17 -25.01
N GLY A 161 -8.37 24.59 -23.85
CA GLY A 161 -7.44 23.83 -23.02
C GLY A 161 -6.42 24.69 -22.25
N HIS A 162 -6.42 26.01 -22.43
CA HIS A 162 -5.45 26.91 -21.77
C HIS A 162 -5.62 26.88 -20.25
N MET A 163 -4.50 26.76 -19.53
CA MET A 163 -4.46 26.91 -18.07
C MET A 163 -4.59 28.40 -17.74
N LEU A 164 -5.48 28.72 -16.82
CA LEU A 164 -5.81 30.10 -16.48
C LEU A 164 -5.42 30.38 -15.04
N ASN A 165 -5.12 31.64 -14.76
CA ASN A 165 -5.24 32.17 -13.42
C ASN A 165 -6.65 32.76 -13.27
N PRO A 166 -7.40 32.49 -12.18
CA PRO A 166 -8.75 33.02 -12.01
C PRO A 166 -8.81 34.55 -12.04
N PHE A 167 -7.71 35.26 -11.73
CA PHE A 167 -7.61 36.72 -11.84
C PHE A 167 -7.56 37.25 -13.28
N GLU A 168 -7.34 36.37 -14.27
CA GLU A 168 -7.27 36.72 -15.70
C GLU A 168 -8.62 36.54 -16.41
N LEU A 169 -9.59 35.86 -15.78
CA LEU A 169 -10.93 35.68 -16.34
C LEU A 169 -11.62 37.03 -16.52
N LYS A 170 -12.19 37.25 -17.71
CA LYS A 170 -13.06 38.40 -17.98
C LYS A 170 -14.46 38.10 -17.43
N ALA A 171 -15.11 39.09 -16.82
CA ALA A 171 -16.43 38.93 -16.19
C ALA A 171 -16.51 37.68 -15.28
N PRO A 172 -15.64 37.56 -14.25
CA PRO A 172 -15.65 36.42 -13.36
C PRO A 172 -16.98 36.37 -12.58
N ARG A 173 -17.44 35.16 -12.29
CA ARG A 173 -18.68 34.83 -11.59
C ARG A 173 -18.43 33.69 -10.62
N CYS A 174 -19.07 33.77 -9.47
CA CYS A 174 -19.08 32.70 -8.48
C CYS A 174 -19.97 31.57 -8.97
N LYS A 175 -19.42 30.37 -9.14
CA LYS A 175 -20.17 29.18 -9.59
C LYS A 175 -21.32 28.79 -8.64
N VAL A 176 -21.23 29.20 -7.37
CA VAL A 176 -22.23 28.87 -6.34
C VAL A 176 -23.47 29.77 -6.42
N CYS A 177 -23.31 31.07 -6.68
CA CYS A 177 -24.42 32.03 -6.57
C CYS A 177 -24.57 33.01 -7.74
N GLY A 178 -23.70 32.92 -8.75
CA GLY A 178 -23.66 33.78 -9.94
C GLY A 178 -23.08 35.18 -9.74
N ALA A 179 -22.85 35.63 -8.49
CA ALA A 179 -22.34 36.97 -8.21
C ALA A 179 -20.90 37.16 -8.70
N THR A 180 -20.54 38.37 -9.14
CA THR A 180 -19.18 38.74 -9.51
C THR A 180 -18.28 38.75 -8.27
N PRO A 181 -17.21 37.95 -8.21
CA PRO A 181 -16.27 37.98 -7.11
C PRO A 181 -15.35 39.21 -7.21
N VAL A 182 -14.92 39.71 -6.07
CA VAL A 182 -13.98 40.82 -5.94
C VAL A 182 -12.59 40.31 -5.58
N LYS A 183 -11.54 41.01 -6.02
CA LYS A 183 -10.19 40.73 -5.54
C LYS A 183 -10.10 41.17 -4.08
N LYS A 184 -9.72 40.26 -3.20
CA LYS A 184 -9.53 40.55 -1.79
C LYS A 184 -8.11 40.16 -1.40
N SER A 185 -7.35 41.14 -0.93
CA SER A 185 -6.03 40.91 -0.36
C SER A 185 -6.18 40.59 1.12
N THR A 186 -5.83 39.37 1.50
CA THR A 186 -5.94 38.88 2.87
C THR A 186 -4.55 38.68 3.45
N LYS A 187 -4.31 39.18 4.66
CA LYS A 187 -3.07 38.94 5.38
C LYS A 187 -3.00 37.49 5.89
N HIS A 188 -1.94 36.78 5.57
CA HIS A 188 -1.68 35.41 5.98
C HIS A 188 -0.33 35.25 6.69
N LEU A 189 -0.19 34.16 7.45
CA LEU A 189 1.05 33.77 8.09
C LEU A 189 1.73 32.67 7.28
N PHE A 190 3.05 32.78 7.16
CA PHE A 190 3.88 31.83 6.44
C PHE A 190 5.03 31.33 7.31
N LEU A 191 5.31 30.04 7.23
CA LEU A 191 6.54 29.45 7.74
C LEU A 191 7.64 29.59 6.68
N ASP A 192 8.73 30.24 7.05
CA ASP A 192 9.90 30.46 6.18
C ASP A 192 10.82 29.22 6.15
N LEU A 193 10.40 28.21 5.40
CA LEU A 193 11.19 26.99 5.21
C LEU A 193 12.51 27.23 4.47
N ALA A 194 12.62 28.30 3.68
CA ALA A 194 13.86 28.61 2.96
C ALA A 194 15.00 28.86 3.95
N LYS A 195 14.74 29.60 5.04
CA LYS A 195 15.72 29.82 6.12
C LYS A 195 16.09 28.55 6.89
N LEU A 196 15.22 27.54 6.91
CA LEU A 196 15.43 26.27 7.61
C LEU A 196 16.08 25.21 6.73
N GLN A 197 16.06 25.37 5.40
CA GLN A 197 16.53 24.37 4.45
C GLN A 197 17.94 23.84 4.75
N PRO A 198 18.97 24.67 5.04
CA PRO A 198 20.31 24.14 5.31
C PRO A 198 20.35 23.16 6.50
N GLN A 199 19.58 23.46 7.56
CA GLN A 199 19.49 22.60 8.75
C GLN A 199 18.72 21.31 8.45
N ILE A 200 17.64 21.41 7.66
CA ILE A 200 16.86 20.24 7.23
C ILE A 200 17.70 19.33 6.35
N GLU A 201 18.45 19.86 5.39
CA GLU A 201 19.33 19.08 4.50
C GLU A 201 20.40 18.32 5.30
N GLU A 202 21.09 19.00 6.22
CA GLU A 202 22.10 18.38 7.07
C GLU A 202 21.51 17.25 7.92
N TRP A 203 20.33 17.50 8.51
CA TRP A 203 19.63 16.50 9.32
C TRP A 203 19.17 15.31 8.47
N VAL A 204 18.53 15.53 7.31
CA VAL A 204 18.05 14.47 6.41
C VAL A 204 19.21 13.56 5.98
N GLU A 205 20.37 14.13 5.62
CA GLU A 205 21.53 13.34 5.17
C GLU A 205 22.06 12.42 6.28
N LYS A 206 22.07 12.88 7.53
CA LYS A 206 22.49 12.09 8.70
C LYS A 206 21.41 11.08 9.12
N ALA A 207 20.16 11.53 9.22
CA ALA A 207 19.04 10.75 9.73
C ALA A 207 18.65 9.62 8.76
N SER A 208 18.65 9.88 7.44
CA SER A 208 18.30 8.85 6.44
C SER A 208 19.27 7.68 6.44
N LYS A 209 20.58 7.92 6.62
CA LYS A 209 21.60 6.89 6.73
C LYS A 209 21.52 6.14 8.06
N LYS A 210 21.54 6.87 9.18
CA LYS A 210 21.46 6.28 10.53
C LYS A 210 20.17 5.48 10.74
N GLY A 211 19.10 5.98 10.14
CA GLY A 211 17.76 5.42 10.20
C GLY A 211 17.48 4.31 9.22
N GLU A 212 18.35 4.06 8.23
CA GLU A 212 18.06 3.18 7.09
C GLU A 212 16.68 3.46 6.47
N TRP A 213 16.41 4.73 6.12
CA TRP A 213 15.14 5.11 5.51
C TRP A 213 14.92 4.36 4.20
N SER A 214 13.65 4.11 3.86
CA SER A 214 13.31 3.51 2.57
C SER A 214 13.72 4.40 1.38
N ASP A 215 14.13 3.78 0.27
CA ASP A 215 14.65 4.48 -0.91
C ASP A 215 13.64 5.51 -1.47
N ASN A 216 12.34 5.16 -1.49
CA ASN A 216 11.28 6.07 -1.90
C ASN A 216 11.25 7.35 -1.03
N THR A 217 11.36 7.21 0.30
CA THR A 217 11.43 8.35 1.24
C THR A 217 12.60 9.27 0.92
N ILE A 218 13.78 8.69 0.68
CA ILE A 218 15.01 9.45 0.38
C ILE A 218 14.85 10.20 -0.94
N GLN A 219 14.35 9.54 -1.98
CA GLN A 219 14.15 10.14 -3.30
C GLN A 219 13.13 11.29 -3.26
N TYR A 220 11.97 11.09 -2.63
CA TYR A 220 10.95 12.14 -2.49
C TYR A 220 11.47 13.34 -1.70
N THR A 221 12.17 13.10 -0.58
CA THR A 221 12.72 14.17 0.25
C THR A 221 13.80 14.96 -0.50
N LYS A 222 14.73 14.27 -1.18
CA LYS A 222 15.78 14.93 -1.97
C LYS A 222 15.23 15.73 -3.15
N ALA A 223 14.16 15.26 -3.80
CA ALA A 223 13.51 16.00 -4.88
C ALA A 223 12.97 17.36 -4.40
N TRP A 224 12.30 17.39 -3.23
CA TRP A 224 11.80 18.62 -2.63
C TRP A 224 12.91 19.58 -2.20
N LEU A 225 13.99 19.07 -1.61
CA LEU A 225 15.13 19.89 -1.21
C LEU A 225 15.84 20.50 -2.43
N LYS A 226 16.00 19.72 -3.51
CA LYS A 226 16.60 20.19 -4.76
C LYS A 226 15.78 21.30 -5.45
N GLU A 227 14.45 21.31 -5.34
CA GLU A 227 13.61 22.40 -5.88
C GLU A 227 13.84 23.73 -5.13
N GLY A 228 14.29 23.65 -3.87
CA GLY A 228 14.37 24.78 -2.96
C GLY A 228 13.06 24.97 -2.18
N LEU A 229 13.17 24.98 -0.85
CA LEU A 229 12.02 25.11 0.03
C LEU A 229 11.49 26.55 -0.01
N LYS A 230 10.21 26.69 -0.36
CA LYS A 230 9.50 27.97 -0.40
C LYS A 230 8.79 28.22 0.94
N LYS A 231 8.49 29.49 1.23
CA LYS A 231 7.60 29.83 2.35
C LYS A 231 6.24 29.13 2.20
N ARG A 232 5.70 28.57 3.28
CA ARG A 232 4.42 27.83 3.26
C ARG A 232 3.38 28.55 4.11
N CYS A 233 2.20 28.81 3.54
CA CYS A 233 1.11 29.46 4.25
C CYS A 233 0.54 28.54 5.32
N ILE A 234 0.60 28.97 6.58
CA ILE A 234 0.17 28.22 7.77
C ILE A 234 -1.14 28.74 8.37
N SER A 235 -1.80 29.74 7.78
CA SER A 235 -3.12 30.23 8.22
C SER A 235 -4.20 29.99 7.17
N ARG A 236 -5.44 29.78 7.62
CA ARG A 236 -6.64 29.66 6.77
C ARG A 236 -7.82 30.41 7.38
N GLN A 237 -8.67 30.94 6.51
CA GLN A 237 -9.97 31.49 6.89
C GLN A 237 -10.99 30.35 7.00
N LEU A 238 -10.94 29.61 8.11
CA LEU A 238 -11.90 28.55 8.43
C LEU A 238 -12.42 28.77 9.85
N LYS A 239 -13.58 28.20 10.17
CA LYS A 239 -14.14 28.24 11.53
C LYS A 239 -13.66 27.04 12.35
N TRP A 240 -13.44 25.90 11.71
CA TRP A 240 -13.02 24.66 12.35
C TRP A 240 -11.50 24.43 12.23
N GLY A 241 -10.78 24.74 13.31
CA GLY A 241 -9.34 24.54 13.44
C GLY A 241 -8.77 25.20 14.70
N ILE A 242 -7.45 25.12 14.89
CA ILE A 242 -6.78 25.75 16.04
C ILE A 242 -6.67 27.27 15.82
N PRO A 243 -7.21 28.11 16.74
CA PRO A 243 -7.16 29.56 16.58
C PRO A 243 -5.72 30.09 16.69
N ILE A 244 -5.42 31.14 15.91
CA ILE A 244 -4.09 31.77 15.89
C ILE A 244 -4.01 32.80 17.02
N PRO A 245 -3.01 32.72 17.92
CA PRO A 245 -2.89 33.60 19.09
C PRO A 245 -2.18 34.92 18.72
N LEU A 246 -2.68 35.61 17.69
CA LEU A 246 -2.09 36.85 17.18
C LEU A 246 -3.20 37.87 16.84
N LYS A 247 -2.99 39.13 17.25
CA LYS A 247 -3.90 40.22 16.95
C LYS A 247 -4.03 40.42 15.43
N GLY A 248 -5.25 40.55 14.93
CA GLY A 248 -5.56 40.67 13.50
C GLY A 248 -5.76 39.33 12.77
N PHE A 249 -5.67 38.20 13.49
CA PHE A 249 -5.91 36.85 12.96
C PHE A 249 -7.06 36.12 13.70
N GLU A 250 -7.94 36.86 14.37
CA GLU A 250 -9.00 36.32 15.23
C GLU A 250 -10.05 35.48 14.46
N GLN A 251 -10.18 35.72 13.15
CA GLN A 251 -11.08 34.98 12.24
C GLN A 251 -10.32 33.92 11.42
N MET A 252 -9.12 33.54 11.86
CA MET A 252 -8.29 32.55 11.21
C MET A 252 -7.87 31.43 12.14
N VAL A 253 -7.66 30.27 11.55
CA VAL A 253 -7.12 29.09 12.19
C VAL A 253 -5.82 28.68 11.51
N PHE A 254 -5.01 27.89 12.20
CA PHE A 254 -3.86 27.25 11.58
C PHE A 254 -4.32 26.30 10.46
N TYR A 255 -3.54 26.27 9.39
CA TYR A 255 -3.71 25.31 8.32
C TYR A 255 -3.43 23.89 8.84
N VAL A 256 -4.32 22.94 8.54
CA VAL A 256 -4.25 21.57 9.07
C VAL A 256 -2.89 20.90 8.90
N TRP A 257 -2.20 21.11 7.78
CA TRP A 257 -0.89 20.49 7.56
C TRP A 257 0.25 21.10 8.40
N PHE A 258 0.04 22.27 9.03
CA PHE A 258 0.96 22.81 10.03
C PHE A 258 0.79 22.11 11.40
N ASP A 259 -0.46 21.89 11.85
CA ASP A 259 -0.72 21.38 13.19
C ASP A 259 -0.97 19.86 13.26
N ALA A 260 -1.40 19.20 12.19
CA ALA A 260 -1.67 17.76 12.20
C ALA A 260 -0.48 16.91 12.68
N PRO A 261 0.78 17.14 12.24
CA PRO A 261 1.93 16.41 12.80
C PRO A 261 2.22 16.73 14.28
N ILE A 262 1.84 17.92 14.76
CA ILE A 262 1.90 18.26 16.20
C ILE A 262 0.91 17.39 17.00
N GLY A 263 -0.12 16.86 16.32
CA GLY A 263 -1.04 15.85 16.83
C GLY A 263 -0.37 14.66 17.49
N TYR A 264 0.77 14.17 16.98
CA TYR A 264 1.48 13.06 17.63
C TYR A 264 1.95 13.43 19.05
N ILE A 265 2.45 14.66 19.21
CA ILE A 265 2.93 15.18 20.49
C ILE A 265 1.75 15.41 21.43
N SER A 266 0.69 16.05 20.94
CA SER A 266 -0.48 16.41 21.77
C SER A 266 -1.29 15.19 22.20
N ILE A 267 -1.43 14.18 21.35
CA ILE A 267 -2.05 12.90 21.71
C ILE A 267 -1.25 12.21 22.81
N THR A 268 0.08 12.23 22.70
CA THR A 268 0.94 11.67 23.75
C THR A 268 0.78 12.46 25.05
N ALA A 269 0.76 13.80 24.98
CA ALA A 269 0.62 14.69 26.13
C ALA A 269 -0.76 14.59 26.82
N ASN A 270 -1.82 14.30 26.06
CA ASN A 270 -3.16 14.06 26.60
C ASN A 270 -3.25 12.75 27.40
N LYS A 271 -2.43 11.76 27.04
CA LYS A 271 -2.50 10.42 27.64
C LYS A 271 -1.45 10.20 28.73
N PHE A 272 -0.28 10.83 28.62
CA PHE A 272 0.88 10.55 29.46
C PHE A 272 1.54 11.84 29.97
N ASP A 273 1.66 11.97 31.30
CA ASP A 273 2.28 13.14 31.94
C ASP A 273 3.76 13.32 31.57
N ASP A 274 4.46 12.20 31.36
CA ASP A 274 5.88 12.16 31.01
C ASP A 274 6.15 12.32 29.49
N TRP A 275 5.20 12.83 28.70
CA TRP A 275 5.33 12.92 27.23
C TRP A 275 6.61 13.62 26.76
N LYS A 276 7.13 14.59 27.53
CA LYS A 276 8.40 15.28 27.23
C LYS A 276 9.60 14.33 27.26
N ASN A 277 9.58 13.28 28.10
CA ASN A 277 10.63 12.26 28.15
C ASN A 277 10.71 11.40 26.88
N TRP A 278 9.73 11.55 25.97
CA TRP A 278 9.62 10.85 24.70
C TRP A 278 9.83 11.81 23.51
N TRP A 279 9.14 12.95 23.51
CA TRP A 279 9.19 13.90 22.40
C TRP A 279 10.29 14.96 22.52
N MET A 280 10.95 15.10 23.68
CA MET A 280 12.03 16.06 23.92
C MET A 280 13.28 15.36 24.48
N ASN A 281 13.63 14.20 23.93
CA ASN A 281 14.75 13.37 24.39
C ASN A 281 15.40 12.61 23.20
N PRO A 282 16.01 13.33 22.25
CA PRO A 282 16.54 12.74 21.01
C PRO A 282 17.68 11.74 21.25
N GLU A 283 18.36 11.77 22.39
CA GLU A 283 19.44 10.83 22.73
C GLU A 283 18.91 9.50 23.28
N GLY A 284 17.79 9.52 24.00
CA GLY A 284 17.20 8.34 24.67
C GLY A 284 16.07 7.65 23.90
N VAL A 285 15.57 8.28 22.84
CA VAL A 285 14.37 7.83 22.12
C VAL A 285 14.68 7.63 20.64
N SER A 286 14.13 6.57 20.06
CA SER A 286 14.11 6.38 18.61
C SER A 286 12.67 6.41 18.11
N LEU A 287 12.39 7.45 17.33
CA LEU A 287 11.10 7.67 16.70
C LEU A 287 11.02 6.91 15.36
N TYR A 288 10.01 6.07 15.21
CA TYR A 288 9.64 5.38 13.98
C TYR A 288 8.31 5.93 13.49
N GLN A 289 8.23 6.31 12.22
CA GLN A 289 7.00 6.82 11.62
C GLN A 289 6.59 5.97 10.43
N PHE A 290 5.32 5.56 10.40
CA PHE A 290 4.72 4.71 9.38
C PHE A 290 3.66 5.48 8.62
N MET A 291 3.78 5.55 7.29
CA MET A 291 2.88 6.32 6.45
C MET A 291 2.89 5.89 4.98
N GLY A 292 1.87 6.30 4.22
CA GLY A 292 1.93 6.29 2.76
C GLY A 292 2.82 7.40 2.19
N LYS A 293 3.32 7.21 0.95
CA LYS A 293 4.25 8.14 0.27
C LYS A 293 3.81 9.60 0.22
N ASP A 294 2.51 9.88 0.15
CA ASP A 294 1.98 11.24 0.08
C ASP A 294 2.28 12.07 1.34
N ASN A 295 2.52 11.41 2.47
CA ASN A 295 2.81 12.06 3.74
C ASN A 295 4.30 12.38 3.95
N VAL A 296 5.20 11.89 3.10
CA VAL A 296 6.66 12.00 3.28
C VAL A 296 7.12 13.45 3.48
N PRO A 297 6.78 14.42 2.61
CA PRO A 297 7.29 15.80 2.77
C PRO A 297 6.86 16.46 4.09
N PHE A 298 5.69 16.09 4.61
CA PHE A 298 5.22 16.63 5.89
C PHE A 298 6.07 16.15 7.07
N HIS A 299 6.68 14.96 6.98
CA HIS A 299 7.41 14.31 8.06
C HIS A 299 8.93 14.37 7.90
N THR A 300 9.43 14.64 6.70
CA THR A 300 10.87 14.83 6.44
C THR A 300 11.26 16.28 6.21
N ILE A 301 10.31 17.19 6.01
CA ILE A 301 10.58 18.61 5.76
C ILE A 301 9.77 19.50 6.68
N LEU A 302 8.43 19.48 6.56
CA LEU A 302 7.59 20.49 7.22
C LEU A 302 7.63 20.37 8.75
N PHE A 303 7.37 19.18 9.29
CA PHE A 303 7.34 18.95 10.72
C PHE A 303 8.74 19.03 11.36
N PRO A 304 9.80 18.39 10.81
CA PRO A 304 11.16 18.63 11.30
C PRO A 304 11.57 20.10 11.25
N GLY A 305 11.28 20.81 10.16
CA GLY A 305 11.55 22.25 10.06
C GLY A 305 10.80 23.07 11.11
N THR A 306 9.53 22.76 11.33
CA THR A 306 8.69 23.37 12.38
C THR A 306 9.32 23.17 13.76
N LEU A 307 9.75 21.95 14.09
CA LEU A 307 10.38 21.65 15.38
C LEU A 307 11.77 22.26 15.50
N MET A 308 12.61 22.20 14.46
CA MET A 308 13.95 22.82 14.43
C MET A 308 13.87 24.33 14.66
N GLY A 309 12.91 25.00 14.02
CA GLY A 309 12.72 26.44 14.17
C GLY A 309 12.32 26.88 15.58
N THR A 310 11.85 25.98 16.45
CA THR A 310 11.62 26.29 17.87
C THR A 310 12.93 26.41 18.67
N ARG A 311 14.02 25.78 18.19
CA ARG A 311 15.30 25.57 18.89
C ARG A 311 15.19 24.75 20.18
N ASP A 312 14.07 24.11 20.42
CA ASP A 312 13.93 23.13 21.50
C ASP A 312 14.56 21.78 21.10
N LYS A 313 14.88 20.96 22.10
CA LYS A 313 15.47 19.63 21.91
C LYS A 313 14.43 18.56 21.60
N TYR A 314 13.68 18.71 20.50
CA TYR A 314 12.71 17.70 20.08
C TYR A 314 13.37 16.42 19.55
N THR A 315 12.68 15.30 19.74
CA THR A 315 13.00 14.01 19.13
C THR A 315 12.56 14.01 17.68
N PHE A 316 13.51 13.89 16.75
CA PHE A 316 13.23 13.75 15.33
C PHE A 316 13.07 12.29 14.92
N VAL A 317 12.46 12.06 13.75
CA VAL A 317 12.31 10.71 13.22
C VAL A 317 13.67 10.06 13.01
N ASN A 318 13.84 8.86 13.59
CA ASN A 318 14.98 8.01 13.38
C ASN A 318 14.76 7.15 12.14
N HIS A 319 13.63 6.45 12.03
CA HIS A 319 13.32 5.58 10.88
C HIS A 319 11.97 5.93 10.25
N MET A 320 11.97 6.12 8.94
CA MET A 320 10.77 6.35 8.12
C MET A 320 10.40 5.07 7.37
N SER A 321 9.23 4.51 7.67
CA SER A 321 8.66 3.38 6.94
C SER A 321 7.55 3.88 6.03
N THR A 322 7.86 4.00 4.74
CA THR A 322 6.95 4.51 3.73
C THR A 322 6.47 3.39 2.81
N THR A 323 5.17 3.33 2.56
CA THR A 323 4.57 2.39 1.60
C THR A 323 4.10 3.08 0.32
N GLU A 324 4.12 2.32 -0.76
CA GLU A 324 3.39 2.59 -2.00
C GLU A 324 1.88 2.27 -1.84
N PHE A 325 1.09 2.35 -2.90
CA PHE A 325 -0.36 2.14 -2.78
C PHE A 325 -0.76 0.68 -2.84
N LEU A 326 -1.84 0.34 -2.12
CA LEU A 326 -2.62 -0.86 -2.37
C LEU A 326 -3.79 -0.49 -3.29
N ASN A 327 -3.86 -1.11 -4.45
CA ASN A 327 -4.97 -1.07 -5.38
C ASN A 327 -5.95 -2.22 -5.09
N TYR A 328 -7.13 -2.20 -5.70
CA TYR A 328 -8.17 -3.19 -5.47
C TYR A 328 -8.64 -3.80 -6.80
N GLU A 329 -8.36 -5.09 -6.98
CA GLU A 329 -8.57 -5.83 -8.22
C GLU A 329 -7.98 -5.06 -9.43
N ASP A 330 -8.79 -4.74 -10.43
CA ASP A 330 -8.41 -3.99 -11.62
C ASP A 330 -8.56 -2.46 -11.48
N SER A 331 -8.80 -1.96 -10.25
CA SER A 331 -9.18 -0.58 -10.00
C SER A 331 -8.57 0.00 -8.71
N LYS A 332 -8.94 1.24 -8.37
CA LYS A 332 -8.62 1.87 -7.08
C LYS A 332 -9.81 1.80 -6.15
N PHE A 333 -9.55 1.75 -4.85
CA PHE A 333 -10.58 1.94 -3.82
C PHE A 333 -11.38 3.21 -4.10
N SER A 334 -12.71 3.12 -4.07
CA SER A 334 -13.61 4.24 -4.34
C SER A 334 -14.88 4.10 -3.53
N LYS A 335 -15.05 4.97 -2.54
CA LYS A 335 -16.25 4.99 -1.70
C LYS A 335 -17.49 5.39 -2.49
N SER A 336 -17.37 6.40 -3.36
CA SER A 336 -18.47 6.88 -4.20
C SER A 336 -19.00 5.83 -5.18
N ARG A 337 -18.11 4.98 -5.72
CA ARG A 337 -18.48 3.86 -6.60
C ARG A 337 -18.71 2.54 -5.86
N GLY A 338 -18.66 2.54 -4.52
CA GLY A 338 -18.76 1.34 -3.69
C GLY A 338 -17.76 0.24 -4.08
N THR A 339 -16.57 0.63 -4.57
CA THR A 339 -15.55 -0.29 -5.09
C THR A 339 -14.44 -0.48 -4.06
N GLY A 340 -14.17 -1.73 -3.69
CA GLY A 340 -13.15 -2.09 -2.70
C GLY A 340 -13.72 -2.35 -1.31
N VAL A 341 -12.88 -2.94 -0.47
CA VAL A 341 -13.21 -3.28 0.92
C VAL A 341 -12.79 -2.14 1.85
N PHE A 342 -13.75 -1.61 2.61
CA PHE A 342 -13.50 -0.67 3.70
C PHE A 342 -13.32 -1.39 5.03
N GLY A 343 -12.79 -0.70 6.05
CA GLY A 343 -12.51 -1.31 7.35
C GLY A 343 -13.76 -1.91 8.02
N ASP A 344 -14.90 -1.22 7.90
CA ASP A 344 -16.18 -1.72 8.41
C ASP A 344 -16.78 -2.83 7.53
N ASP A 345 -16.50 -2.81 6.22
CA ASP A 345 -16.86 -3.91 5.33
C ASP A 345 -16.12 -5.21 5.68
N ALA A 346 -14.82 -5.12 6.01
CA ALA A 346 -14.01 -6.25 6.44
C ALA A 346 -14.65 -6.96 7.65
N MET A 347 -15.13 -6.18 8.63
CA MET A 347 -15.84 -6.68 9.81
C MET A 347 -17.12 -7.43 9.45
N LYS A 348 -17.85 -6.94 8.44
CA LYS A 348 -19.13 -7.49 7.99
C LYS A 348 -19.01 -8.69 7.04
N THR A 349 -17.78 -9.14 6.73
CA THR A 349 -17.57 -10.34 5.89
C THR A 349 -17.75 -11.65 6.66
N GLY A 350 -17.62 -11.62 7.99
CA GLY A 350 -17.58 -12.83 8.83
C GLY A 350 -16.23 -13.53 8.85
N LEU A 351 -15.24 -13.05 8.08
CA LEU A 351 -13.88 -13.58 8.10
C LEU A 351 -13.10 -13.02 9.31
N PRO A 352 -12.21 -13.82 9.93
CA PRO A 352 -11.37 -13.34 11.02
C PRO A 352 -10.48 -12.16 10.59
N ALA A 353 -10.26 -11.20 11.50
CA ALA A 353 -9.37 -10.06 11.25
C ALA A 353 -7.95 -10.51 10.84
N ASP A 354 -7.43 -11.58 11.46
CA ASP A 354 -6.10 -12.11 11.15
C ASP A 354 -5.98 -12.60 9.70
N SER A 355 -7.07 -13.05 9.06
CA SER A 355 -7.05 -13.39 7.64
C SER A 355 -6.77 -12.16 6.76
N PHE A 356 -7.36 -11.00 7.10
CA PHE A 356 -7.04 -9.73 6.44
C PHE A 356 -5.64 -9.23 6.78
N ARG A 357 -5.23 -9.30 8.05
CA ARG A 357 -3.88 -8.88 8.48
C ARG A 357 -2.81 -9.65 7.71
N TYR A 358 -2.93 -10.98 7.64
CA TYR A 358 -2.01 -11.84 6.90
C TYR A 358 -1.91 -11.42 5.44
N TYR A 359 -3.05 -11.35 4.76
CA TYR A 359 -3.08 -11.07 3.33
C TYR A 359 -2.51 -9.69 2.99
N LEU A 360 -2.85 -8.68 3.80
CA LEU A 360 -2.32 -7.32 3.60
C LEU A 360 -0.82 -7.25 3.87
N LEU A 361 -0.31 -7.95 4.89
CA LEU A 361 1.11 -7.92 5.26
C LEU A 361 1.99 -8.73 4.31
N ILE A 362 1.54 -9.89 3.83
CA ILE A 362 2.29 -10.70 2.84
C ILE A 362 2.34 -9.99 1.48
N ASN A 363 1.37 -9.13 1.20
CA ASN A 363 1.29 -8.27 0.02
C ASN A 363 1.60 -6.80 0.32
N ARG A 364 2.30 -6.47 1.42
CA ARG A 364 2.60 -5.08 1.79
C ARG A 364 3.32 -4.33 0.65
N PRO A 365 2.84 -3.14 0.23
CA PRO A 365 3.44 -2.34 -0.85
C PRO A 365 4.71 -1.61 -0.41
N GLU A 366 5.82 -2.35 -0.21
CA GLU A 366 7.08 -1.77 0.29
C GLU A 366 7.93 -1.10 -0.78
N ARG A 367 7.88 -1.57 -2.03
CA ARG A 367 8.74 -1.11 -3.14
C ARG A 367 7.95 -0.56 -4.33
N SER A 368 6.78 -1.13 -4.58
CA SER A 368 5.89 -0.79 -5.68
C SER A 368 4.45 -0.91 -5.19
N ASP A 369 3.52 -0.35 -5.95
CA ASP A 369 2.11 -0.59 -5.75
C ASP A 369 1.81 -2.10 -5.77
N THR A 370 0.80 -2.51 -5.01
CA THR A 370 0.31 -3.90 -4.94
C THR A 370 -1.19 -3.94 -5.15
N VAL A 371 -1.75 -5.12 -5.36
CA VAL A 371 -3.17 -5.31 -5.66
C VAL A 371 -3.77 -6.27 -4.65
N PHE A 372 -4.88 -5.87 -4.04
CA PHE A 372 -5.77 -6.80 -3.34
C PHE A 372 -6.61 -7.56 -4.35
N SER A 373 -6.58 -8.90 -4.31
CA SER A 373 -7.45 -9.75 -5.13
C SER A 373 -8.12 -10.83 -4.28
N TRP A 374 -9.42 -11.05 -4.47
CA TRP A 374 -10.15 -12.09 -3.75
C TRP A 374 -9.69 -13.51 -4.10
N ASP A 375 -9.23 -13.73 -5.34
CA ASP A 375 -8.70 -15.02 -5.77
C ASP A 375 -7.37 -15.32 -5.06
N ASP A 376 -6.47 -14.35 -5.00
CA ASP A 376 -5.22 -14.48 -4.25
C ASP A 376 -5.47 -14.51 -2.73
N PHE A 377 -6.45 -13.76 -2.21
CA PHE A 377 -6.85 -13.81 -0.80
C PHE A 377 -7.25 -15.22 -0.38
N GLN A 378 -8.12 -15.87 -1.17
CA GLN A 378 -8.56 -17.23 -0.93
C GLN A 378 -7.38 -18.21 -0.97
N GLU A 379 -6.52 -18.10 -1.99
CA GLU A 379 -5.34 -18.97 -2.13
C GLU A 379 -4.40 -18.85 -0.93
N LYS A 380 -4.10 -17.63 -0.49
CA LYS A 380 -3.23 -17.37 0.67
C LYS A 380 -3.85 -17.87 1.98
N LEU A 381 -5.15 -17.68 2.17
CA LEU A 381 -5.85 -18.20 3.34
C LEU A 381 -5.88 -19.74 3.35
N ASN A 382 -6.23 -20.36 2.23
CA ASN A 382 -6.43 -21.81 2.16
C ASN A 382 -5.11 -22.58 2.12
N SER A 383 -4.14 -22.14 1.31
CA SER A 383 -2.90 -22.86 1.10
C SER A 383 -1.83 -22.52 2.14
N GLU A 384 -1.72 -21.25 2.55
CA GLU A 384 -0.65 -20.82 3.46
C GLU A 384 -1.12 -20.79 4.92
N LEU A 385 -2.22 -20.12 5.25
CA LEU A 385 -2.70 -20.08 6.65
C LEU A 385 -3.26 -21.42 7.10
N ILE A 386 -4.11 -22.07 6.30
CA ILE A 386 -4.68 -23.37 6.66
C ILE A 386 -3.71 -24.50 6.33
N GLY A 387 -3.24 -24.59 5.08
CA GLY A 387 -2.43 -25.70 4.59
C GLY A 387 -1.01 -25.80 5.18
N ASN A 388 -0.46 -24.71 5.73
CA ASN A 388 0.87 -24.69 6.32
C ASN A 388 0.83 -24.36 7.82
N LEU A 389 0.57 -23.11 8.21
CA LEU A 389 0.63 -22.69 9.62
C LEU A 389 -0.38 -23.43 10.49
N GLY A 390 -1.65 -23.40 10.09
CA GLY A 390 -2.75 -24.08 10.78
C GLY A 390 -2.56 -25.59 10.83
N ASN A 391 -2.08 -26.18 9.73
CA ASN A 391 -1.83 -27.61 9.65
C ASN A 391 -0.75 -28.10 10.62
N LEU A 392 0.37 -27.37 10.75
CA LEU A 392 1.43 -27.74 11.69
C LEU A 392 0.94 -27.71 13.14
N VAL A 393 0.27 -26.61 13.52
CA VAL A 393 -0.30 -26.44 14.86
C VAL A 393 -1.30 -27.55 15.15
N ASN A 394 -2.28 -27.73 14.24
CA ASN A 394 -3.36 -28.68 14.44
C ASN A 394 -2.85 -30.13 14.53
N ARG A 395 -2.02 -30.58 13.57
CA ARG A 395 -1.51 -31.97 13.58
C ARG A 395 -0.67 -32.25 14.82
N THR A 396 0.16 -31.31 15.25
CA THR A 396 0.99 -31.48 16.45
C THR A 396 0.11 -31.66 17.69
N LEU A 397 -0.83 -30.75 17.92
CA LEU A 397 -1.67 -30.77 19.12
C LEU A 397 -2.68 -31.93 19.12
N VAL A 398 -3.31 -32.24 17.98
CA VAL A 398 -4.22 -33.39 17.87
C VAL A 398 -3.47 -34.72 18.10
N PHE A 399 -2.21 -34.82 17.69
CA PHE A 399 -1.43 -36.04 17.94
C PHE A 399 -1.01 -36.18 19.39
N LEU A 400 -0.65 -35.09 20.05
CA LEU A 400 -0.41 -35.07 21.50
C LEU A 400 -1.66 -35.49 22.28
N ASP A 401 -2.80 -34.87 21.98
CA ASP A 401 -4.10 -35.21 22.58
C ASP A 401 -4.46 -36.69 22.36
N LYS A 402 -4.36 -37.17 21.12
CA LYS A 402 -4.79 -38.52 20.74
C LYS A 402 -3.89 -39.64 21.26
N TYR A 403 -2.57 -39.44 21.30
CA TYR A 403 -1.61 -40.54 21.52
C TYR A 403 -0.87 -40.45 22.86
N PHE A 404 -0.92 -39.29 23.51
CA PHE A 404 -0.25 -38.98 24.76
C PHE A 404 -1.19 -38.29 25.77
N ASP A 405 -2.51 -38.42 25.58
CA ASP A 405 -3.54 -37.90 26.50
C ASP A 405 -3.39 -36.39 26.79
N GLY A 406 -2.87 -35.64 25.82
CA GLY A 406 -2.60 -34.21 25.95
C GLY A 406 -1.35 -33.87 26.75
N GLU A 407 -0.61 -34.85 27.25
CA GLU A 407 0.66 -34.66 27.95
C GLU A 407 1.82 -34.55 26.97
N ILE A 408 2.71 -33.58 27.18
CA ILE A 408 3.95 -33.43 26.43
C ILE A 408 4.90 -34.58 26.81
N PRO A 409 5.23 -35.48 25.87
CA PRO A 409 5.92 -36.71 26.20
C PRO A 409 7.37 -36.48 26.61
N ALA A 410 7.94 -37.44 27.34
CA ALA A 410 9.33 -37.41 27.80
C ALA A 410 10.37 -37.68 26.68
N GLY A 411 10.22 -37.03 25.52
CA GLY A 411 11.09 -37.20 24.35
C GLY A 411 12.49 -36.60 24.52
N ASP A 412 13.50 -37.23 23.93
CA ASP A 412 14.88 -36.72 23.92
C ASP A 412 15.17 -36.01 22.59
N VAL A 413 16.04 -35.00 22.60
CA VAL A 413 16.51 -34.35 21.36
C VAL A 413 17.56 -35.26 20.70
N GLY A 414 17.11 -36.11 19.79
CA GLY A 414 17.96 -37.01 19.02
C GLY A 414 18.63 -36.31 17.84
N PRO A 415 19.38 -37.06 17.00
CA PRO A 415 20.09 -36.51 15.84
C PRO A 415 19.16 -35.82 14.82
N ALA A 416 17.98 -36.39 14.57
CA ALA A 416 17.02 -35.83 13.61
C ALA A 416 16.41 -34.52 14.13
N GLU A 417 16.03 -34.51 15.40
CA GLU A 417 15.50 -33.32 16.08
C GLU A 417 16.55 -32.21 16.15
N LYS A 418 17.79 -32.57 16.49
CA LYS A 418 18.91 -31.64 16.52
C LYS A 418 19.17 -31.02 15.16
N SER A 419 19.14 -31.83 14.09
CA SER A 419 19.31 -31.33 12.71
C SER A 419 18.24 -30.29 12.36
N LEU A 420 16.98 -30.52 12.72
CA LEU A 420 15.90 -29.56 12.51
C LEU A 420 16.13 -28.27 13.30
N LEU A 421 16.45 -28.38 14.59
CA LEU A 421 16.69 -27.21 15.44
C LEU A 421 17.88 -26.37 14.94
N ASP A 422 18.93 -27.01 14.43
CA ASP A 422 20.08 -26.33 13.84
C ASP A 422 19.72 -25.67 12.49
N GLU A 423 18.82 -26.25 11.68
CA GLU A 423 18.26 -25.62 10.47
C GLU A 423 17.38 -24.41 10.80
N MET A 424 16.57 -24.48 11.86
CA MET A 424 15.61 -23.44 12.23
C MET A 424 16.24 -22.26 12.97
N ARG A 425 17.35 -22.48 13.67
CA ARG A 425 18.08 -21.42 14.40
C ARG A 425 18.39 -20.17 13.54
N PRO A 426 19.00 -20.27 12.35
CA PRO A 426 19.24 -19.10 11.50
C PRO A 426 17.94 -18.43 11.03
N MET A 427 16.81 -19.15 10.92
CA MET A 427 15.53 -18.56 10.56
C MET A 427 15.03 -17.59 11.65
N HIS A 428 15.18 -17.96 12.94
CA HIS A 428 14.87 -17.06 14.06
C HIS A 428 15.67 -15.75 14.00
N GLU A 429 16.98 -15.88 13.72
CA GLU A 429 17.89 -14.76 13.60
C GLU A 429 17.52 -13.88 12.40
N ASN A 430 17.18 -14.50 11.27
CA ASN A 430 16.78 -13.79 10.06
C ASN A 430 15.46 -13.03 10.23
N VAL A 431 14.41 -13.65 10.78
CA VAL A 431 13.14 -12.95 11.11
C VAL A 431 13.41 -11.75 12.02
N THR A 432 14.23 -11.94 13.07
CA THR A 432 14.63 -10.87 13.98
C THR A 432 15.30 -9.72 13.24
N HIS A 433 16.27 -10.03 12.37
CA HIS A 433 17.01 -9.05 11.59
C HIS A 433 16.09 -8.25 10.65
N LEU A 434 15.19 -8.94 9.95
CA LEU A 434 14.23 -8.33 9.03
C LEU A 434 13.27 -7.38 9.77
N LEU A 435 12.74 -7.79 10.92
CA LEU A 435 11.87 -6.94 11.74
C LEU A 435 12.60 -5.72 12.33
N GLN A 436 13.85 -5.86 12.76
CA GLN A 436 14.67 -4.72 13.21
C GLN A 436 14.86 -3.67 12.10
N LYS A 437 14.90 -4.10 10.85
CA LYS A 437 14.96 -3.26 9.64
C LYS A 437 13.60 -2.92 9.04
N VAL A 438 12.51 -3.27 9.72
CA VAL A 438 11.13 -3.01 9.28
C VAL A 438 10.83 -3.60 7.89
N LYS A 439 11.46 -4.73 7.55
CA LYS A 439 11.18 -5.55 6.35
C LYS A 439 10.06 -6.54 6.65
N LEU A 440 8.86 -6.00 6.88
CA LEU A 440 7.72 -6.74 7.45
C LEU A 440 7.26 -7.87 6.51
N LYS A 441 7.21 -7.61 5.21
CA LYS A 441 6.80 -8.60 4.20
C LYS A 441 7.74 -9.80 4.16
N ASP A 442 9.05 -9.55 4.13
CA ASP A 442 10.05 -10.60 4.06
C ASP A 442 10.15 -11.37 5.38
N ALA A 443 10.00 -10.69 6.53
CA ALA A 443 9.90 -11.35 7.82
C ALA A 443 8.72 -12.34 7.89
N LEU A 444 7.53 -11.94 7.41
CA LEU A 444 6.37 -12.84 7.38
C LEU A 444 6.59 -14.05 6.48
N ARG A 445 7.23 -13.86 5.31
CA ARG A 445 7.60 -14.98 4.42
C ARG A 445 8.52 -15.98 5.10
N GLU A 446 9.53 -15.49 5.82
CA GLU A 446 10.46 -16.34 6.56
C GLU A 446 9.74 -17.13 7.67
N ILE A 447 8.76 -16.54 8.35
CA ILE A 447 7.93 -17.24 9.33
C ILE A 447 7.10 -18.36 8.67
N MET A 448 6.58 -18.13 7.46
CA MET A 448 5.86 -19.18 6.72
C MET A 448 6.79 -20.31 6.27
N LEU A 449 8.05 -20.00 5.94
CA LEU A 449 9.08 -21.02 5.68
C LEU A 449 9.41 -21.81 6.97
N PHE A 450 9.48 -21.14 8.12
CA PHE A 450 9.69 -21.79 9.42
C PHE A 450 8.60 -22.82 9.71
N SER A 451 7.33 -22.44 9.48
CA SER A 451 6.20 -23.37 9.57
C SER A 451 6.30 -24.52 8.55
N ALA A 452 6.76 -24.24 7.32
CA ALA A 452 6.91 -25.28 6.29
C ALA A 452 7.99 -26.31 6.68
N ALA A 453 9.10 -25.88 7.27
CA ALA A 453 10.14 -26.78 7.79
C ALA A 453 9.59 -27.68 8.90
N GLY A 454 8.79 -27.14 9.82
CA GLY A 454 8.09 -27.93 10.84
C GLY A 454 7.13 -28.97 10.24
N ASN A 455 6.33 -28.59 9.24
CA ASN A 455 5.46 -29.53 8.52
C ASN A 455 6.24 -30.65 7.82
N LYS A 456 7.36 -30.30 7.17
CA LYS A 456 8.24 -31.27 6.52
C LYS A 456 8.77 -32.29 7.53
N TYR A 457 9.28 -31.82 8.67
CA TYR A 457 9.76 -32.70 9.72
C TYR A 457 8.65 -33.57 10.30
N PHE A 458 7.45 -33.02 10.54
CA PHE A 458 6.29 -33.83 10.95
C PHE A 458 6.03 -34.97 9.95
N GLN A 459 6.13 -34.68 8.65
CA GLN A 459 5.90 -35.68 7.62
C GLN A 459 7.01 -36.74 7.57
N ASP A 460 8.27 -36.33 7.62
CA ASP A 460 9.43 -37.22 7.54
C ASP A 460 9.61 -38.10 8.79
N SER A 461 9.22 -37.59 9.97
CA SER A 461 9.28 -38.34 11.23
C SER A 461 8.18 -39.40 11.37
N GLU A 462 7.11 -39.28 10.57
CA GLU A 462 5.93 -40.16 10.56
C GLU A 462 5.39 -40.50 11.96
N PRO A 463 5.04 -39.52 12.83
CA PRO A 463 4.65 -39.79 14.21
C PRO A 463 3.42 -40.72 14.33
N TRP A 464 2.55 -40.76 13.32
CA TRP A 464 1.38 -41.67 13.27
C TRP A 464 1.76 -43.13 13.14
N ARG A 465 2.94 -43.39 12.55
CA ARG A 465 3.51 -44.72 12.38
C ARG A 465 4.47 -45.03 13.53
N ALA A 466 5.36 -44.08 13.84
CA ALA A 466 6.31 -44.21 14.94
C ALA A 466 5.62 -44.50 16.27
N VAL A 467 4.45 -43.92 16.57
CA VAL A 467 3.75 -44.23 17.84
C VAL A 467 3.42 -45.71 18.04
N LYS A 468 3.29 -46.48 16.94
CA LYS A 468 3.01 -47.92 16.95
C LYS A 468 4.29 -48.78 16.91
N GLU A 469 5.32 -48.30 16.23
CA GLU A 469 6.55 -49.07 15.95
C GLU A 469 7.71 -48.70 16.88
N ASP A 470 7.88 -47.41 17.17
CA ASP A 470 8.90 -46.83 18.05
C ASP A 470 8.32 -45.60 18.78
N ARG A 471 7.68 -45.88 19.92
CA ARG A 471 7.03 -44.85 20.74
C ARG A 471 8.03 -43.80 21.25
N LYS A 472 9.31 -44.16 21.42
CA LYS A 472 10.34 -43.21 21.84
C LYS A 472 10.62 -42.19 20.74
N LYS A 473 10.74 -42.64 19.49
CA LYS A 473 10.86 -41.74 18.32
C LYS A 473 9.66 -40.78 18.22
N ALA A 474 8.43 -41.30 18.33
CA ALA A 474 7.24 -40.44 18.31
C ALA A 474 7.22 -39.41 19.46
N SER A 475 7.67 -39.82 20.64
CA SER A 475 7.79 -38.95 21.83
C SER A 475 8.78 -37.80 21.58
N SER A 476 9.98 -38.12 21.05
CA SER A 476 10.99 -37.13 20.68
C SER A 476 10.48 -36.13 19.65
N SER A 477 9.85 -36.62 18.58
CA SER A 477 9.33 -35.75 17.52
C SER A 477 8.25 -34.80 18.02
N LEU A 478 7.26 -35.30 18.77
CA LEU A 478 6.15 -34.48 19.26
C LEU A 478 6.58 -33.50 20.37
N PHE A 479 7.56 -33.86 21.20
CA PHE A 479 8.15 -32.94 22.17
C PHE A 479 8.79 -31.71 21.49
N VAL A 480 9.56 -31.94 20.42
CA VAL A 480 10.23 -30.86 19.68
C VAL A 480 9.23 -30.06 18.86
N LEU A 481 8.28 -30.72 18.20
CA LEU A 481 7.21 -30.05 17.45
C LEU A 481 6.35 -29.15 18.34
N ALA A 482 6.05 -29.54 19.58
CA ALA A 482 5.31 -28.68 20.52
C ALA A 482 6.06 -27.37 20.82
N ASN A 483 7.38 -27.44 21.01
CA ASN A 483 8.21 -26.26 21.22
C ASN A 483 8.38 -25.42 19.95
N ILE A 484 8.39 -26.03 18.76
CA ILE A 484 8.34 -25.32 17.48
C ILE A 484 7.00 -24.60 17.28
N VAL A 485 5.88 -25.22 17.65
CA VAL A 485 4.55 -24.59 17.63
C VAL A 485 4.52 -23.39 18.57
N LYS A 486 5.16 -23.48 19.74
CA LYS A 486 5.35 -22.34 20.65
C LYS A 486 6.19 -21.23 20.01
N ASP A 487 7.31 -21.55 19.37
CA ASP A 487 8.13 -20.56 18.65
C ASP A 487 7.33 -19.88 17.53
N LEU A 488 6.55 -20.65 16.77
CA LEU A 488 5.66 -20.12 15.74
C LEU A 488 4.61 -19.17 16.33
N GLY A 489 4.06 -19.47 17.51
CA GLY A 489 3.17 -18.58 18.25
C GLY A 489 3.82 -17.23 18.60
N ILE A 490 5.09 -17.23 19.02
CA ILE A 490 5.87 -16.01 19.30
C ILE A 490 6.12 -15.21 18.01
N LEU A 491 6.57 -15.89 16.96
CA LEU A 491 6.94 -15.26 15.69
C LEU A 491 5.74 -14.63 14.98
N ILE A 492 4.58 -15.31 15.00
CA ILE A 492 3.40 -14.86 14.27
C ILE A 492 2.60 -13.80 15.01
N GLU A 493 2.69 -13.70 16.35
CA GLU A 493 1.87 -12.78 17.16
C GLU A 493 1.92 -11.30 16.71
N PRO A 494 3.08 -10.74 16.32
CA PRO A 494 3.10 -9.38 15.79
C PRO A 494 2.24 -9.20 14.53
N PHE A 495 2.15 -10.23 13.71
CA PHE A 495 1.40 -10.23 12.45
C PHE A 495 -0.06 -10.61 12.66
N LEU A 496 -0.33 -11.68 13.41
CA LEU A 496 -1.63 -12.31 13.63
C LEU A 496 -1.85 -12.51 15.14
N PRO A 497 -2.24 -11.46 15.87
CA PRO A 497 -2.24 -11.47 17.32
C PRO A 497 -3.23 -12.48 17.92
N LYS A 498 -4.43 -12.63 17.32
CA LYS A 498 -5.41 -13.60 17.80
C LYS A 498 -4.97 -15.04 17.54
N THR A 499 -4.28 -15.26 16.42
CA THR A 499 -3.70 -16.55 16.06
C THR A 499 -2.58 -16.93 17.02
N GLY A 500 -1.65 -16.01 17.30
CA GLY A 500 -0.59 -16.23 18.29
C GLY A 500 -1.15 -16.53 19.69
N GLU A 501 -2.14 -15.74 20.14
CA GLU A 501 -2.85 -15.99 21.41
C GLU A 501 -3.53 -17.36 21.44
N SER A 502 -4.22 -17.74 20.36
CA SER A 502 -4.84 -19.06 20.24
C SER A 502 -3.81 -20.19 20.33
N ILE A 503 -2.62 -20.03 19.72
CA ILE A 503 -1.55 -21.04 19.82
C ILE A 503 -1.11 -21.20 21.28
N PHE A 504 -0.85 -20.12 22.00
CA PHE A 504 -0.48 -20.18 23.43
C PHE A 504 -1.60 -20.81 24.28
N LYS A 505 -2.86 -20.45 24.02
CA LYS A 505 -4.03 -21.02 24.70
C LYS A 505 -4.17 -22.52 24.47
N GLN A 506 -4.03 -22.99 23.23
CA GLN A 506 -4.12 -24.41 22.90
C GLN A 506 -2.93 -25.21 23.43
N LEU A 507 -1.75 -24.58 23.58
CA LEU A 507 -0.63 -25.15 24.32
C LEU A 507 -0.80 -25.09 25.84
N ALA A 508 -1.82 -24.38 26.35
CA ALA A 508 -2.04 -24.11 27.77
C ALA A 508 -0.82 -23.48 28.48
N ILE A 509 -0.15 -22.55 27.81
CA ILE A 509 0.99 -21.80 28.38
C ILE A 509 0.70 -20.30 28.42
N GLU A 510 1.38 -19.60 29.32
CA GLU A 510 1.42 -18.14 29.29
C GLU A 510 2.10 -17.63 28.01
N LYS A 511 1.68 -16.45 27.54
CA LYS A 511 2.26 -15.78 26.38
C LYS A 511 3.78 -15.64 26.57
N LYS A 512 4.55 -16.19 25.63
CA LYS A 512 6.02 -16.11 25.62
C LYS A 512 6.52 -14.92 24.79
N GLY A 513 7.66 -14.39 25.19
CA GLY A 513 8.35 -13.29 24.53
C GLY A 513 9.40 -13.76 23.52
N TRP A 514 10.03 -12.80 22.84
CA TRP A 514 11.02 -13.07 21.80
C TRP A 514 12.32 -13.69 22.33
N ASP A 515 12.57 -13.56 23.63
CA ASP A 515 13.70 -14.14 24.34
C ASP A 515 13.57 -15.65 24.57
N ASP A 516 12.36 -16.19 24.38
CA ASP A 516 12.06 -17.61 24.52
C ASP A 516 12.19 -18.41 23.20
N LEU A 517 12.50 -17.74 22.08
CA LEU A 517 12.70 -18.41 20.79
C LEU A 517 13.80 -19.48 20.86
N GLY A 518 13.49 -20.68 20.36
CA GLY A 518 14.40 -21.83 20.36
C GLY A 518 14.61 -22.48 21.72
N ARG A 519 13.94 -22.01 22.79
CA ARG A 519 13.97 -22.66 24.11
C ARG A 519 12.89 -23.73 24.21
N HIS A 520 13.22 -24.83 24.89
CA HIS A 520 12.26 -25.88 25.22
C HIS A 520 11.47 -25.55 26.50
N SER A 521 10.67 -24.49 26.47
CA SER A 521 9.90 -24.00 27.61
C SER A 521 8.54 -24.67 27.78
N VAL A 522 8.10 -25.47 26.79
CA VAL A 522 7.00 -26.42 26.93
C VAL A 522 7.61 -27.73 27.43
N GLU A 523 7.57 -27.90 28.75
CA GLU A 523 8.30 -28.96 29.45
C GLU A 523 7.64 -30.34 29.31
N LYS A 524 8.44 -31.39 29.52
CA LYS A 524 7.94 -32.77 29.61
C LYS A 524 6.94 -32.88 30.76
N GLY A 525 5.82 -33.58 30.56
CA GLY A 525 4.75 -33.69 31.56
C GLY A 525 3.74 -32.54 31.59
N HIS A 526 4.01 -31.46 30.85
CA HIS A 526 3.05 -30.37 30.67
C HIS A 526 1.80 -30.86 29.93
N HIS A 527 0.61 -30.42 30.33
CA HIS A 527 -0.64 -30.77 29.66
C HIS A 527 -1.09 -29.63 28.75
N ILE A 528 -1.31 -29.94 27.46
CA ILE A 528 -1.85 -28.96 26.51
C ILE A 528 -3.33 -28.68 26.78
N GLY A 529 -3.81 -27.57 26.22
CA GLY A 529 -5.23 -27.26 26.16
C GLY A 529 -5.94 -28.05 25.07
N LYS A 530 -7.21 -27.71 24.81
CA LYS A 530 -8.00 -28.37 23.77
C LYS A 530 -7.51 -27.94 22.37
N PRO A 531 -7.17 -28.88 21.47
CA PRO A 531 -6.84 -28.55 20.07
C PRO A 531 -8.06 -27.99 19.33
N GLU A 532 -7.87 -26.91 18.58
CA GLU A 532 -8.91 -26.23 17.79
C GLU A 532 -8.36 -25.76 16.44
N VAL A 533 -9.22 -25.68 15.43
CA VAL A 533 -8.84 -25.17 14.10
C VAL A 533 -8.66 -23.66 14.16
N LEU A 534 -7.53 -23.16 13.66
CA LEU A 534 -7.20 -21.72 13.70
C LEU A 534 -7.96 -20.89 12.65
N PHE A 535 -8.24 -21.47 11.48
CA PHE A 535 -8.87 -20.78 10.34
C PHE A 535 -9.85 -21.68 9.62
N ASN A 536 -10.96 -21.10 9.15
CA ASN A 536 -11.93 -21.78 8.30
C ASN A 536 -11.62 -21.52 6.82
N LYS A 537 -11.80 -22.55 5.98
CA LYS A 537 -11.60 -22.46 4.53
C LYS A 537 -12.58 -21.46 3.92
N LEU A 538 -12.07 -20.57 3.06
CA LEU A 538 -12.93 -19.73 2.23
C LEU A 538 -13.34 -20.52 0.98
N LEU A 539 -14.63 -20.81 0.86
CA LEU A 539 -15.22 -21.54 -0.27
C LEU A 539 -15.31 -20.65 -1.51
N ASP A 540 -15.30 -21.25 -2.70
CA ASP A 540 -15.39 -20.52 -3.97
C ASP A 540 -16.68 -19.70 -4.08
N GLU A 541 -17.81 -20.27 -3.64
CA GLU A 541 -19.09 -19.58 -3.65
C GLU A 541 -19.07 -18.32 -2.78
N ASP A 542 -18.46 -18.39 -1.59
CA ASP A 542 -18.37 -17.25 -0.67
C ASP A 542 -17.40 -16.19 -1.20
N LYS A 543 -16.27 -16.61 -1.78
CA LYS A 543 -15.36 -15.70 -2.48
C LYS A 543 -16.07 -14.95 -3.61
N VAL A 544 -16.84 -15.65 -4.46
CA VAL A 544 -17.58 -15.03 -5.57
C VAL A 544 -18.55 -13.98 -5.03
N LYS A 545 -19.33 -14.31 -3.99
CA LYS A 545 -20.25 -13.35 -3.33
C LYS A 545 -19.52 -12.13 -2.79
N LEU A 546 -18.34 -12.31 -2.16
CA LEU A 546 -17.54 -11.19 -1.65
C LEU A 546 -16.99 -10.33 -2.80
N LYS A 547 -16.49 -10.95 -3.86
CA LYS A 547 -15.98 -10.26 -5.05
C LYS A 547 -17.06 -9.44 -5.75
N GLU A 548 -18.28 -9.98 -5.87
CA GLU A 548 -19.44 -9.26 -6.40
C GLU A 548 -19.88 -8.11 -5.48
N ARG A 549 -19.95 -8.36 -4.17
CA ARG A 549 -20.37 -7.37 -3.16
C ARG A 549 -19.49 -6.12 -3.15
N PHE A 550 -18.18 -6.30 -3.35
CA PHE A 550 -17.18 -5.23 -3.28
C PHE A 550 -16.59 -4.87 -4.65
N GLY A 551 -17.13 -5.43 -5.73
CA GLY A 551 -16.75 -5.12 -7.10
C GLY A 551 -17.27 -3.75 -7.53
N ALA A 552 -16.69 -3.20 -8.59
CA ALA A 552 -17.19 -1.95 -9.16
C ALA A 552 -18.63 -2.13 -9.63
N LYS A 553 -19.57 -1.37 -9.04
CA LYS A 553 -20.96 -1.36 -9.51
C LYS A 553 -20.99 -0.77 -10.92
N LYS A 554 -21.56 -1.51 -11.87
CA LYS A 554 -21.88 -1.01 -13.22
C LYS A 554 -23.13 -0.14 -13.14
N ASP A 555 -23.00 1.11 -12.72
CA ASP A 555 -24.14 2.03 -12.82
C ASP A 555 -24.27 2.61 -14.23
N LYS A 556 -25.44 2.33 -14.84
CA LYS A 556 -26.05 3.14 -15.90
C LYS A 556 -26.57 4.43 -15.24
N ASP A 557 -26.21 5.57 -15.82
CA ASP A 557 -26.65 6.93 -15.49
C ASP A 557 -26.43 7.42 -14.05
N SER A 558 -25.37 8.20 -13.84
CA SER A 558 -25.35 9.44 -13.04
C SER A 558 -24.04 10.23 -13.21
N PRO A 559 -24.03 11.55 -12.96
CA PRO A 559 -23.06 12.51 -13.51
C PRO A 559 -21.68 12.45 -12.86
N LYS A 560 -20.66 12.79 -13.65
CA LYS A 560 -19.27 12.96 -13.22
C LYS A 560 -19.16 14.16 -12.28
N ASP A 561 -19.12 13.91 -10.98
CA ASP A 561 -18.61 14.88 -10.00
C ASP A 561 -17.09 14.76 -9.81
N ALA A 562 -16.51 15.93 -9.58
CA ALA A 562 -15.11 16.25 -9.75
C ALA A 562 -14.25 15.77 -8.57
N ASP A 563 -13.39 14.79 -8.84
CA ASP A 563 -12.20 14.54 -8.03
C ASP A 563 -11.07 15.49 -8.43
N GLY A 564 -10.45 16.08 -7.40
CA GLY A 564 -9.39 17.05 -7.49
C GLY A 564 -8.22 16.57 -8.34
N LYS A 565 -7.88 17.40 -9.32
CA LYS A 565 -6.65 17.34 -10.09
C LYS A 565 -5.43 17.44 -9.15
N ASN A 566 -4.64 16.37 -9.08
CA ASN A 566 -3.19 16.52 -9.14
C ASN A 566 -2.83 16.47 -10.63
N GLU A 567 -2.58 17.63 -11.22
CA GLU A 567 -1.75 17.74 -12.44
C GLU A 567 -0.27 17.60 -12.00
N GLY A 568 0.65 16.99 -12.75
CA GLY A 568 0.58 16.68 -14.16
C GLY A 568 1.28 15.36 -14.51
N GLN A 569 0.63 14.64 -15.40
CA GLN A 569 1.23 13.87 -16.48
C GLN A 569 0.11 13.74 -17.51
N ALA A 570 0.33 14.23 -18.72
CA ALA A 570 -0.61 14.05 -19.81
C ALA A 570 -0.99 12.56 -19.89
N LYS A 571 -2.29 12.23 -19.81
CA LYS A 571 -2.81 10.90 -20.13
C LYS A 571 -2.47 10.61 -21.59
N LYS A 572 -1.31 10.01 -21.84
CA LYS A 572 -1.03 9.35 -23.10
C LYS A 572 -1.98 8.15 -23.19
N SER A 573 -2.72 8.05 -24.29
CA SER A 573 -3.42 6.81 -24.66
C SER A 573 -2.40 5.67 -24.65
N GLY A 574 -2.77 4.51 -24.09
CA GLY A 574 -1.86 3.37 -23.94
C GLY A 574 -1.40 2.82 -25.30
N ALA A 575 -2.21 3.02 -26.33
CA ALA A 575 -1.86 2.72 -27.71
C ALA A 575 -0.58 3.42 -28.19
N ALA A 576 -0.28 4.64 -27.72
CA ALA A 576 0.93 5.38 -28.07
C ALA A 576 2.20 4.85 -27.39
N LEU A 577 2.11 3.78 -26.57
CA LEU A 577 3.25 3.13 -25.95
C LEU A 577 3.81 2.00 -26.81
N LEU A 578 3.00 1.44 -27.73
CA LEU A 578 3.34 0.20 -28.43
C LEU A 578 4.20 0.43 -29.67
N ASN A 579 5.13 -0.49 -29.90
CA ASN A 579 5.76 -0.72 -31.20
C ASN A 579 5.46 -2.14 -31.65
N LEU A 580 4.61 -2.28 -32.66
CA LEU A 580 4.15 -3.56 -33.15
C LEU A 580 4.77 -3.87 -34.51
N LYS A 581 5.31 -5.08 -34.67
CA LYS A 581 5.92 -5.51 -35.93
C LYS A 581 5.46 -6.91 -36.34
N VAL A 582 5.43 -7.13 -37.64
CA VAL A 582 5.30 -8.46 -38.23
C VAL A 582 6.62 -9.19 -38.06
N ALA A 583 6.58 -10.40 -37.50
CA ALA A 583 7.74 -11.28 -37.38
C ALA A 583 7.42 -12.64 -38.00
N GLN A 584 8.42 -13.28 -38.61
CA GLN A 584 8.29 -14.65 -39.13
C GLN A 584 9.09 -15.62 -38.27
N ILE A 585 8.48 -16.74 -37.89
CA ILE A 585 9.16 -17.77 -37.10
C ILE A 585 10.16 -18.50 -37.99
N LYS A 586 11.45 -18.45 -37.65
CA LYS A 586 12.52 -19.24 -38.31
C LYS A 586 12.68 -20.60 -37.66
N GLU A 587 12.67 -20.63 -36.32
CA GLU A 587 12.92 -21.82 -35.53
C GLU A 587 12.03 -21.80 -34.28
N ALA A 588 11.50 -22.97 -33.92
CA ALA A 588 10.72 -23.16 -32.70
C ALA A 588 11.23 -24.39 -31.94
N LYS A 589 11.51 -24.24 -30.65
CA LYS A 589 11.99 -25.33 -29.79
C LYS A 589 11.23 -25.37 -28.48
N ALA A 590 11.03 -26.56 -27.94
CA ALA A 590 10.52 -26.71 -26.58
C ALA A 590 11.50 -26.06 -25.59
N HIS A 591 10.97 -25.34 -24.60
CA HIS A 591 11.81 -24.73 -23.58
C HIS A 591 12.45 -25.81 -22.67
N PRO A 592 13.75 -25.75 -22.39
CA PRO A 592 14.49 -26.85 -21.72
C PRO A 592 14.03 -27.14 -20.29
N GLN A 593 13.48 -26.13 -19.60
CA GLN A 593 13.09 -26.22 -18.18
C GLN A 593 11.60 -25.89 -17.92
N ALA A 594 10.75 -25.85 -18.94
CA ALA A 594 9.35 -25.47 -18.78
C ALA A 594 8.40 -26.11 -19.81
N ASP A 595 7.47 -26.93 -19.35
CA ASP A 595 6.60 -27.75 -20.21
C ASP A 595 5.56 -26.97 -21.01
N LYS A 596 5.29 -25.72 -20.64
CA LYS A 596 4.30 -24.85 -21.30
C LYS A 596 4.93 -23.81 -22.24
N LEU A 597 6.26 -23.68 -22.25
CA LEU A 597 6.96 -22.62 -22.99
C LEU A 597 7.61 -23.16 -24.26
N VAL A 598 7.67 -22.30 -25.28
CA VAL A 598 8.38 -22.49 -26.54
C VAL A 598 9.38 -21.34 -26.70
N VAL A 599 10.60 -21.66 -27.10
CA VAL A 599 11.63 -20.68 -27.49
C VAL A 599 11.54 -20.52 -29.00
N LEU A 600 11.30 -19.28 -29.46
CA LEU A 600 11.13 -18.95 -30.87
C LEU A 600 12.26 -18.03 -31.32
N LYS A 601 12.89 -18.36 -32.45
CA LYS A 601 13.72 -17.41 -33.20
C LYS A 601 12.89 -16.77 -34.30
N LEU A 602 12.86 -15.45 -34.29
CA LEU A 602 12.03 -14.63 -35.15
C LEU A 602 12.88 -13.81 -36.12
N ASP A 603 12.43 -13.73 -37.36
CA ASP A 603 12.92 -12.80 -38.37
C ASP A 603 12.04 -11.56 -38.42
N LEU A 604 12.65 -10.38 -38.26
CA LEU A 604 12.02 -9.06 -38.37
C LEU A 604 12.48 -8.31 -39.62
N GLY A 605 13.02 -9.02 -40.62
CA GLY A 605 13.51 -8.47 -41.87
C GLY A 605 14.92 -7.87 -41.77
N SER A 606 15.14 -6.98 -40.80
CA SER A 606 16.44 -6.31 -40.58
C SER A 606 17.27 -6.92 -39.45
N GLU A 607 16.64 -7.69 -38.56
CA GLU A 607 17.27 -8.29 -37.39
C GLU A 607 16.58 -9.62 -37.03
N GLU A 608 17.28 -10.45 -36.26
CA GLU A 608 16.70 -11.64 -35.63
C GLU A 608 16.55 -11.42 -34.13
N ARG A 609 15.49 -11.98 -33.54
CA ARG A 609 15.24 -11.92 -32.09
C ARG A 609 14.80 -13.25 -31.53
N GLN A 610 15.15 -13.51 -30.28
CA GLN A 610 14.61 -14.63 -29.52
C GLN A 610 13.45 -14.17 -28.63
N ILE A 611 12.34 -14.90 -28.65
CA ILE A 611 11.25 -14.72 -27.67
C ILE A 611 10.87 -16.06 -27.05
N VAL A 612 10.33 -16.02 -25.83
CA VAL A 612 9.82 -17.17 -25.12
C VAL A 612 8.33 -17.01 -24.89
N ALA A 613 7.52 -17.98 -25.31
CA ALA A 613 6.06 -17.86 -25.32
C ALA A 613 5.34 -19.11 -24.79
N GLY A 614 4.23 -18.88 -24.08
CA GLY A 614 3.41 -19.91 -23.44
C GLY A 614 2.39 -20.60 -24.34
N ILE A 615 2.75 -20.92 -25.59
CA ILE A 615 1.80 -21.40 -26.61
C ILE A 615 1.83 -22.92 -26.84
N ARG A 616 2.68 -23.65 -26.11
CA ARG A 616 2.94 -25.09 -26.34
C ARG A 616 1.72 -25.98 -26.19
N ALA A 617 0.75 -25.59 -25.36
CA ALA A 617 -0.50 -26.33 -25.17
C ALA A 617 -1.52 -26.13 -26.31
N TYR A 618 -1.31 -25.14 -27.18
CA TYR A 618 -2.29 -24.69 -28.18
C TYR A 618 -1.84 -24.88 -29.63
N TYR A 619 -0.53 -25.08 -29.83
CA TYR A 619 0.11 -25.18 -31.14
C TYR A 619 1.17 -26.27 -31.14
N ASN A 620 1.19 -27.05 -32.23
CA ASN A 620 2.26 -28.01 -32.49
C ASN A 620 3.54 -27.25 -32.87
N ILE A 621 4.66 -27.53 -32.19
CA ILE A 621 5.93 -26.80 -32.36
C ILE A 621 6.46 -26.94 -33.79
N ASP A 622 6.27 -28.11 -34.41
CA ASP A 622 6.77 -28.43 -35.74
C ASP A 622 6.04 -27.66 -36.87
N GLU A 623 4.87 -27.09 -36.57
CA GLU A 623 4.05 -26.33 -37.52
C GLU A 623 4.22 -24.81 -37.38
N LEU A 624 5.05 -24.37 -36.42
CA LEU A 624 5.30 -22.95 -36.17
C LEU A 624 6.29 -22.31 -37.17
N PRO A 625 7.39 -22.96 -37.61
CA PRO A 625 8.30 -22.37 -38.58
C PRO A 625 7.58 -21.94 -39.87
N GLY A 626 7.91 -20.74 -40.35
CA GLY A 626 7.30 -20.13 -41.53
C GLY A 626 6.07 -19.27 -41.25
N LYS A 627 5.42 -19.39 -40.09
CA LYS A 627 4.27 -18.54 -39.73
C LYS A 627 4.69 -17.09 -39.48
N LYS A 628 3.83 -16.16 -39.90
CA LYS A 628 3.93 -14.72 -39.61
C LYS A 628 3.03 -14.37 -38.43
N LEU A 629 3.53 -13.59 -37.48
CA LEU A 629 2.80 -13.17 -36.30
C LEU A 629 3.12 -11.72 -35.93
N ILE A 630 2.33 -11.15 -35.02
CA ILE A 630 2.57 -9.80 -34.50
C ILE A 630 3.28 -9.88 -33.15
N ILE A 631 4.36 -9.11 -32.99
CA ILE A 631 5.07 -8.94 -31.72
C ILE A 631 5.05 -7.49 -31.23
N VAL A 632 5.19 -7.32 -29.92
CA VAL A 632 5.61 -6.07 -29.28
C VAL A 632 7.13 -6.01 -29.29
N SER A 633 7.71 -5.15 -30.13
CA SER A 633 9.15 -5.09 -30.37
C SER A 633 9.90 -4.11 -29.48
N ASN A 634 9.20 -3.25 -28.73
CA ASN A 634 9.81 -2.29 -27.81
C ASN A 634 9.67 -2.68 -26.33
N LEU A 635 9.30 -3.93 -26.02
CA LEU A 635 9.23 -4.42 -24.65
C LEU A 635 10.63 -4.66 -24.08
N LYS A 636 10.87 -4.26 -22.82
CA LYS A 636 12.12 -4.55 -22.12
C LYS A 636 12.37 -6.07 -22.08
N PRO A 637 13.57 -6.56 -22.45
CA PRO A 637 13.88 -7.99 -22.39
C PRO A 637 13.70 -8.57 -20.99
N ALA A 638 13.19 -9.79 -20.91
CA ALA A 638 12.94 -10.50 -19.66
C ALA A 638 13.54 -11.91 -19.69
N LYS A 639 14.00 -12.40 -18.53
CA LYS A 639 14.42 -13.80 -18.38
C LYS A 639 13.23 -14.66 -17.93
N LEU A 640 12.84 -15.61 -18.76
CA LEU A 640 11.77 -16.56 -18.48
C LEU A 640 12.40 -17.95 -18.31
N ARG A 641 12.42 -18.45 -17.06
CA ARG A 641 12.94 -19.79 -16.72
C ARG A 641 14.38 -20.05 -17.24
N GLY A 642 15.21 -19.01 -17.26
CA GLY A 642 16.61 -19.08 -17.68
C GLY A 642 16.89 -18.55 -19.09
N GLU A 643 15.89 -18.55 -19.98
CA GLU A 643 16.01 -18.06 -21.35
C GLU A 643 15.62 -16.58 -21.46
N VAL A 644 16.32 -15.82 -22.31
CA VAL A 644 16.01 -14.40 -22.55
C VAL A 644 14.92 -14.28 -23.64
N SER A 645 13.90 -13.47 -23.35
CA SER A 645 12.84 -13.08 -24.28
C SER A 645 12.97 -11.58 -24.59
N GLU A 646 13.25 -11.24 -25.84
CA GLU A 646 13.54 -9.87 -26.33
C GLU A 646 12.32 -9.20 -27.00
N GLY A 647 11.13 -9.62 -26.57
CA GLY A 647 9.84 -9.20 -27.08
C GLY A 647 8.74 -10.11 -26.58
N MET A 648 7.52 -9.83 -27.02
CA MET A 648 6.33 -10.60 -26.69
C MET A 648 5.48 -10.79 -27.95
N LEU A 649 5.09 -12.03 -28.25
CA LEU A 649 4.10 -12.28 -29.29
C LEU A 649 2.70 -12.00 -28.76
N LEU A 650 1.82 -11.55 -29.64
CA LEU A 650 0.42 -11.27 -29.29
C LEU A 650 -0.49 -12.45 -29.66
N ALA A 651 -1.33 -12.86 -28.71
CA ALA A 651 -2.35 -13.87 -28.92
C ALA A 651 -3.69 -13.46 -28.29
N CYS A 652 -4.78 -13.78 -28.97
CA CYS A 652 -6.13 -13.62 -28.47
C CYS A 652 -6.56 -14.86 -27.69
N SER A 653 -7.26 -14.66 -26.57
CA SER A 653 -7.84 -15.72 -25.76
C SER A 653 -9.32 -15.45 -25.45
N ASP A 654 -10.16 -16.48 -25.55
CA ASP A 654 -11.58 -16.43 -25.18
C ASP A 654 -11.83 -16.91 -23.74
N GLU A 655 -13.09 -16.83 -23.29
CA GLU A 655 -13.52 -17.27 -21.96
C GLU A 655 -13.38 -18.79 -21.73
N LYS A 656 -13.19 -19.57 -22.79
CA LYS A 656 -12.99 -21.03 -22.73
C LYS A 656 -11.51 -21.43 -22.80
N ASN A 657 -10.60 -20.46 -22.67
CA ASN A 657 -9.15 -20.62 -22.81
C ASN A 657 -8.69 -21.13 -24.19
N ASN A 658 -9.45 -20.92 -25.26
CA ASN A 658 -8.92 -21.14 -26.61
C ASN A 658 -7.96 -20.01 -26.97
N LEU A 659 -6.92 -20.32 -27.76
CA LEU A 659 -5.89 -19.36 -28.16
C LEU A 659 -5.77 -19.24 -29.68
N GLY A 660 -5.73 -18.00 -30.17
CA GLY A 660 -5.49 -17.64 -31.57
C GLY A 660 -4.38 -16.59 -31.70
N LEU A 661 -3.32 -16.88 -32.46
CA LEU A 661 -2.24 -15.92 -32.74
C LEU A 661 -2.73 -14.76 -33.62
N LEU A 662 -2.19 -13.57 -33.40
CA LEU A 662 -2.37 -12.45 -34.33
C LEU A 662 -1.44 -12.63 -35.54
N SER A 663 -1.99 -12.51 -36.75
CA SER A 663 -1.26 -12.79 -37.99
C SER A 663 -1.67 -11.86 -39.14
N VAL A 664 -0.91 -11.94 -40.23
CA VAL A 664 -1.07 -11.24 -41.50
C VAL A 664 -0.85 -12.25 -42.63
N LYS A 665 -1.55 -12.09 -43.76
CA LYS A 665 -1.48 -13.00 -44.91
C LYS A 665 -0.26 -12.70 -45.78
N SER A 666 -0.05 -11.43 -46.13
CA SER A 666 0.92 -11.05 -47.18
C SER A 666 2.09 -10.20 -46.69
N SER A 667 1.90 -9.36 -45.67
CA SER A 667 2.91 -8.39 -45.19
C SER A 667 4.25 -9.04 -44.87
N ALA A 668 5.35 -8.39 -45.26
CA ALA A 668 6.70 -8.90 -45.09
C ALA A 668 7.15 -8.85 -43.60
N PRO A 669 8.08 -9.72 -43.17
CA PRO A 669 8.74 -9.58 -41.87
C PRO A 669 9.36 -8.18 -41.72
N GLY A 670 9.20 -7.59 -40.53
CA GLY A 670 9.63 -6.22 -40.24
C GLY A 670 8.62 -5.13 -40.59
N CYS A 671 7.52 -5.45 -41.28
CA CYS A 671 6.44 -4.49 -41.55
C CYS A 671 5.89 -3.92 -40.23
N GLN A 672 5.78 -2.60 -40.18
CA GLN A 672 5.27 -1.87 -39.02
C GLN A 672 3.75 -2.03 -38.94
N VAL A 673 3.28 -2.56 -37.82
CA VAL A 673 1.85 -2.56 -37.49
C VAL A 673 1.53 -1.26 -36.77
N VAL A 674 0.57 -0.52 -37.31
CA VAL A 674 0.14 0.78 -36.81
C VAL A 674 -1.28 0.71 -36.29
N ILE A 675 -1.54 1.59 -35.33
CA ILE A 675 -2.88 1.91 -34.85
C ILE A 675 -3.25 3.21 -35.57
N GLU A 676 -4.37 3.22 -36.29
CA GLU A 676 -4.77 4.36 -37.11
C GLU A 676 -4.77 5.67 -36.28
N GLY A 677 -4.02 6.67 -36.75
CA GLY A 677 -3.86 7.97 -36.07
C GLY A 677 -2.83 8.02 -34.93
N ILE A 678 -2.04 6.96 -34.71
CA ILE A 678 -1.04 6.90 -33.64
C ILE A 678 0.33 6.51 -34.19
N GLU A 679 1.36 7.32 -33.91
CA GLU A 679 2.73 7.02 -34.30
C GLU A 679 3.35 5.92 -33.41
N PRO A 680 4.12 4.97 -33.99
CA PRO A 680 4.81 3.94 -33.23
C PRO A 680 5.83 4.49 -32.24
N ASN A 681 5.84 3.96 -31.01
CA ASN A 681 6.80 4.37 -29.99
C ASN A 681 8.15 3.67 -30.18
N ASN A 682 9.22 4.42 -30.43
CA ASN A 682 10.57 3.84 -30.52
C ASN A 682 11.26 3.68 -29.16
N GLY A 683 10.65 4.15 -28.06
CA GLY A 683 11.16 3.98 -26.70
C GLY A 683 10.83 2.60 -26.12
N VAL A 684 11.72 2.11 -25.24
CA VAL A 684 11.54 0.84 -24.52
C VAL A 684 10.45 0.99 -23.46
N ILE A 685 9.51 0.05 -23.41
CA ILE A 685 8.41 0.00 -22.44
C ILE A 685 8.54 -1.19 -21.50
N SER A 686 7.99 -1.06 -20.29
CA SER A 686 7.90 -2.16 -19.33
C SER A 686 6.70 -3.06 -19.60
N ILE A 687 6.67 -4.25 -19.00
CA ILE A 687 5.48 -5.12 -19.05
C ILE A 687 4.27 -4.47 -18.38
N ASP A 688 4.49 -3.65 -17.35
CA ASP A 688 3.43 -2.92 -16.67
C ASP A 688 2.82 -1.86 -17.60
N ASP A 689 3.66 -1.15 -18.38
CA ASP A 689 3.18 -0.23 -19.42
C ASP A 689 2.33 -0.97 -20.47
N PHE A 690 2.78 -2.13 -20.95
CA PHE A 690 2.05 -2.95 -21.91
C PHE A 690 0.68 -3.43 -21.36
N ILE A 691 0.61 -3.87 -20.10
CA ILE A 691 -0.62 -4.37 -19.47
C ILE A 691 -1.72 -3.30 -19.41
N THR A 692 -1.36 -2.02 -19.40
CA THR A 692 -2.34 -0.92 -19.45
C THR A 692 -3.03 -0.77 -20.80
N VAL A 693 -2.46 -1.31 -21.88
CA VAL A 693 -2.97 -1.18 -23.24
C VAL A 693 -4.08 -2.18 -23.50
N LYS A 694 -5.24 -1.69 -23.95
CA LYS A 694 -6.41 -2.55 -24.23
C LYS A 694 -6.34 -3.06 -25.67
N LEU A 695 -5.94 -4.32 -25.84
CA LEU A 695 -6.01 -5.04 -27.11
C LEU A 695 -7.12 -6.10 -27.06
N GLU A 696 -7.95 -6.16 -28.11
CA GLU A 696 -9.06 -7.11 -28.20
C GLU A 696 -9.24 -7.68 -29.61
N GLY A 697 -9.62 -8.96 -29.68
CA GLY A 697 -10.00 -9.66 -30.90
C GLY A 697 -11.53 -9.66 -31.02
N LYS A 698 -12.05 -9.17 -32.15
CA LYS A 698 -13.50 -9.12 -32.41
C LYS A 698 -13.79 -9.32 -33.89
N GLY A 699 -14.72 -10.21 -34.23
CA GLY A 699 -15.05 -10.53 -35.62
C GLY A 699 -13.86 -11.03 -36.43
N GLY A 700 -12.93 -11.75 -35.79
CA GLY A 700 -11.69 -12.24 -36.40
C GLY A 700 -10.61 -11.18 -36.68
N LYS A 701 -10.80 -9.94 -36.22
CA LYS A 701 -9.85 -8.81 -36.40
C LYS A 701 -9.29 -8.33 -35.06
N ALA A 702 -8.10 -7.74 -35.09
CA ALA A 702 -7.44 -7.20 -33.89
C ALA A 702 -7.63 -5.67 -33.75
N PHE A 703 -7.95 -5.23 -32.54
CA PHE A 703 -8.18 -3.84 -32.19
C PHE A 703 -7.31 -3.42 -31.00
N CYS A 704 -6.87 -2.17 -30.98
CA CYS A 704 -6.24 -1.49 -29.86
C CYS A 704 -7.08 -0.27 -29.49
N GLU A 705 -7.60 -0.23 -28.26
CA GLU A 705 -8.45 0.87 -27.75
C GLU A 705 -9.65 1.19 -28.68
N GLY A 706 -10.18 0.19 -29.39
CA GLY A 706 -11.28 0.33 -30.35
C GLY A 706 -10.86 0.65 -31.79
N THR A 707 -9.57 0.91 -32.03
CA THR A 707 -9.00 1.20 -33.36
C THR A 707 -8.37 -0.05 -33.97
N ARG A 708 -8.50 -0.25 -35.29
CA ARG A 708 -7.97 -1.45 -35.97
C ARG A 708 -6.44 -1.44 -36.02
N LEU A 709 -5.85 -2.64 -35.94
CA LEU A 709 -4.43 -2.87 -36.22
C LEU A 709 -4.22 -3.15 -37.71
N LEU A 710 -3.35 -2.35 -38.34
CA LEU A 710 -3.07 -2.42 -39.78
C LEU A 710 -1.56 -2.54 -40.04
N CYS A 711 -1.16 -3.35 -41.03
CA CYS A 711 0.18 -3.28 -41.64
C CYS A 711 0.02 -2.76 -43.07
N GLY A 712 0.34 -1.48 -43.29
CA GLY A 712 -0.03 -0.82 -44.55
C GLY A 712 -1.56 -0.82 -44.76
N ALA A 713 -2.02 -1.42 -45.85
CA ALA A 713 -3.46 -1.59 -46.15
C ALA A 713 -4.03 -2.94 -45.67
N GLU A 714 -3.20 -3.82 -45.10
CA GLU A 714 -3.60 -5.14 -44.66
C GLU A 714 -4.05 -5.13 -43.19
N GLU A 715 -5.21 -5.74 -42.92
CA GLU A 715 -5.73 -5.89 -41.56
C GLU A 715 -5.07 -7.06 -40.83
N VAL A 716 -4.72 -6.84 -39.55
CA VAL A 716 -4.28 -7.93 -38.66
C VAL A 716 -5.49 -8.75 -38.23
N PHE A 717 -5.43 -10.06 -38.48
CA PHE A 717 -6.47 -11.00 -38.12
C PHE A 717 -6.05 -11.89 -36.95
N VAL A 718 -7.04 -12.47 -36.28
CA VAL A 718 -6.86 -13.43 -35.19
C VAL A 718 -7.08 -14.84 -35.73
N GLU A 719 -6.08 -15.71 -35.64
CA GLU A 719 -6.21 -17.12 -36.04
C GLU A 719 -7.39 -17.79 -35.32
N LYS A 720 -8.03 -18.77 -35.99
CA LYS A 720 -9.20 -19.50 -35.48
C LYS A 720 -10.42 -18.62 -35.16
N GLY A 721 -10.39 -17.32 -35.47
CA GLY A 721 -11.49 -16.38 -35.24
C GLY A 721 -11.78 -16.13 -33.76
N ILE A 722 -10.79 -16.31 -32.87
CA ILE A 722 -10.98 -16.17 -31.42
C ILE A 722 -11.37 -14.73 -31.07
N GLU A 723 -12.45 -14.59 -30.32
CA GLU A 723 -12.93 -13.31 -29.79
C GLU A 723 -12.62 -13.21 -28.30
N GLY A 724 -12.04 -12.10 -27.87
CA GLY A 724 -11.64 -11.91 -26.48
C GLY A 724 -10.44 -11.00 -26.32
N LYS A 725 -9.72 -11.19 -25.22
CA LYS A 725 -8.60 -10.31 -24.87
C LYS A 725 -7.32 -10.76 -25.57
N ILE A 726 -6.63 -9.80 -26.16
CA ILE A 726 -5.30 -10.00 -26.75
C ILE A 726 -4.26 -9.68 -25.68
N ARG A 727 -3.29 -10.58 -25.51
CA ARG A 727 -2.16 -10.42 -24.58
C ARG A 727 -0.86 -10.82 -25.22
#